data_AF-A0AA97ME79-F1
#
_entry.id   AF-A0AA97ME79-F1
#
_cell.length_a   1.000
_cell.length_b   1.000
_cell.length_c   1.000
_cell.angle_alpha   90.00
_cell.angle_beta   90.00
_cell.angle_gamma   90.00
#
_symmetry.space_group_name_H-M   'P 1'
#
loop_
_entity.id
_entity.type
_entity.pdbx_description
1 polymer ?
#
loop_
_entity_poly.entity_id
_entity_poly.type
_entity_poly.pdbx_seq_one_letter_code
_entity_poly.pdbx_strand_id
1 'polypeptide(L)'
;MTENMSFLRNFFLYKCLFALTFWNHISLSVENELFTPVFNDLPEDGSNQKIKSLPLLYKNSHQSKANFDWVVIQNTTESLSLSEITNDNVKQLVALLSNFRQGSRLQNLTLTNVSMDWSALMEIFQTVWHSSIEYFNIYSVTQLSYIRSYDFDYSGTSMKALTVKKFLITDMYFTQDDLYRIFADMNIADMTIAESEMIHMLCPSSESPFKYLNFLKNDLTDFLFQECDNLLQLETLILQKNKFESLPKVSFMTSRMKSLKYLDMSNNLLHHDGADVQCRWAESLTELDLSSNQLADAVFECLPVNIKKLSLQNNQISNVPKGVAELKSLEELNLASNRLADLPGCSGFTSLQFLNIEMNSILTPSADFFQSCPRVRELQAGHNPFKCSCELQDFIRLERQSGGKLFGWPAAYVCEYPEGLRGTELKDFHLSELACNTTLLLVTALLLTLLLVAVVAFLCIYLDVPWYVRMTWQWTQTKRRAQHNPPGDQGTVLQFHAFISYSERDSLWVKNELIPNLEKGEGCVQLCQHERNFIPGKSIVENIINCIEKSYKSIFVLSPNFVQSEWCHYELYFAHHKLFSENSNSLILILLEPIPPYVIPARYHKLKALMAKRTYLEWPKERSKRSLFWANLRAAISINLPTADENRCGERD
;
A
#
# COMPACT_ATOMS: atom_id res chain seq x y z
N MET A 1 -35.54 26.98 -35.46
CA MET A 1 -34.18 27.37 -35.05
C MET A 1 -33.93 26.83 -33.65
N THR A 2 -33.65 25.54 -33.64
CA THR A 2 -33.30 24.68 -32.52
C THR A 2 -31.90 24.20 -32.84
N GLU A 3 -30.89 25.02 -32.58
CA GLU A 3 -29.46 24.70 -32.68
C GLU A 3 -28.69 25.94 -32.19
N ASN A 4 -28.24 25.90 -30.92
CA ASN A 4 -27.20 26.73 -30.29
C ASN A 4 -27.38 26.93 -28.76
N MET A 5 -28.35 26.25 -28.13
CA MET A 5 -28.44 26.18 -26.67
C MET A 5 -27.87 24.89 -26.04
N SER A 6 -27.20 24.01 -26.81
CA SER A 6 -26.57 22.78 -26.29
C SER A 6 -25.07 22.90 -26.01
N PHE A 7 -24.38 23.94 -26.48
CA PHE A 7 -22.91 24.04 -26.33
C PHE A 7 -22.48 24.63 -24.98
N LEU A 8 -23.29 25.51 -24.37
CA LEU A 8 -22.94 26.18 -23.10
C LEU A 8 -23.37 25.40 -21.84
N ARG A 9 -24.19 24.35 -21.96
CA ARG A 9 -24.52 23.46 -20.84
C ARG A 9 -23.50 22.33 -20.65
N ASN A 10 -22.75 21.97 -21.70
CA ASN A 10 -21.76 20.89 -21.65
C ASN A 10 -20.34 21.32 -21.23
N PHE A 11 -20.03 22.62 -21.19
CA PHE A 11 -18.69 23.07 -20.77
C PHE A 11 -18.54 23.26 -19.24
N PHE A 12 -19.65 23.47 -18.52
CA PHE A 12 -19.64 23.68 -17.06
C PHE A 12 -20.02 22.45 -16.22
N LEU A 13 -20.57 21.38 -16.83
CA LEU A 13 -20.85 20.11 -16.15
C LEU A 13 -19.69 19.09 -16.23
N TYR A 14 -18.69 19.33 -17.09
CA TYR A 14 -17.58 18.39 -17.34
C TYR A 14 -16.33 18.59 -16.45
N LYS A 15 -16.36 19.50 -15.47
CA LYS A 15 -15.26 19.66 -14.48
C LYS A 15 -15.66 19.48 -13.01
N CYS A 16 -16.94 19.28 -12.70
CA CYS A 16 -17.39 18.93 -11.35
C CYS A 16 -17.77 17.44 -11.18
N LEU A 17 -17.70 16.64 -12.25
CA LEU A 17 -17.97 15.20 -12.23
C LEU A 17 -16.71 14.32 -12.36
N PHE A 18 -15.52 14.92 -12.27
CA PHE A 18 -14.24 14.19 -12.32
C PHE A 18 -13.59 13.99 -10.93
N ALA A 19 -14.32 14.30 -9.84
CA ALA A 19 -13.79 14.25 -8.48
C ALA A 19 -14.54 13.30 -7.54
N LEU A 20 -15.46 12.44 -8.01
CA LEU A 20 -16.28 11.59 -7.14
C LEU A 20 -16.65 10.20 -7.68
N THR A 21 -15.90 9.65 -8.64
CA THR A 21 -16.03 8.24 -9.04
C THR A 21 -14.67 7.62 -9.30
N PHE A 22 -13.93 7.35 -8.23
CA PHE A 22 -12.87 6.33 -8.22
C PHE A 22 -13.04 5.45 -6.97
N TRP A 23 -14.25 4.91 -6.82
CA TRP A 23 -14.54 3.75 -5.99
C TRP A 23 -15.72 3.04 -6.63
N ASN A 24 -15.62 1.72 -6.77
CA ASN A 24 -16.56 0.78 -7.37
C ASN A 24 -16.44 0.58 -8.87
N HIS A 25 -15.56 -0.34 -9.28
CA HIS A 25 -15.91 -1.43 -10.20
C HIS A 25 -14.78 -2.46 -10.25
N ILE A 26 -14.82 -3.49 -9.40
CA ILE A 26 -14.34 -4.82 -9.76
C ILE A 26 -15.35 -5.83 -9.20
N SER A 27 -16.10 -6.45 -10.11
CA SER A 27 -16.82 -7.69 -9.85
C SER A 27 -16.90 -8.47 -11.16
N LEU A 28 -16.07 -9.52 -11.21
CA LEU A 28 -16.41 -10.91 -11.55
C LEU A 28 -17.08 -11.22 -12.89
N SER A 29 -16.41 -12.04 -13.69
CA SER A 29 -16.84 -13.31 -14.35
C SER A 29 -15.76 -13.66 -15.40
N VAL A 30 -15.32 -14.90 -15.71
CA VAL A 30 -15.90 -16.25 -15.65
C VAL A 30 -14.77 -17.32 -15.58
N GLU A 31 -15.03 -18.32 -14.73
CA GLU A 31 -14.79 -19.78 -14.74
C GLU A 31 -13.66 -20.52 -15.49
N ASN A 32 -13.10 -21.46 -14.70
CA ASN A 32 -12.80 -22.89 -14.93
C ASN A 32 -11.72 -23.35 -15.93
N GLU A 33 -10.66 -23.96 -15.39
CA GLU A 33 -10.24 -25.36 -15.60
C GLU A 33 -9.22 -25.74 -14.49
N LEU A 34 -9.60 -26.52 -13.48
CA LEU A 34 -9.39 -27.97 -13.29
C LEU A 34 -7.91 -28.45 -13.21
N PHE A 35 -7.57 -28.92 -12.01
CA PHE A 35 -6.65 -30.02 -11.62
C PHE A 35 -5.47 -30.40 -12.55
N THR A 36 -4.24 -30.34 -12.01
CA THR A 36 -3.45 -31.53 -11.63
C THR A 36 -2.08 -31.13 -11.03
N PRO A 37 -1.49 -32.00 -10.18
CA PRO A 37 -0.24 -31.72 -9.47
C PRO A 37 0.97 -32.10 -10.32
N VAL A 38 2.02 -31.28 -10.29
CA VAL A 38 3.33 -31.70 -10.82
C VAL A 38 4.24 -31.98 -9.63
N PHE A 39 4.30 -33.28 -9.32
CA PHE A 39 5.39 -33.98 -8.67
C PHE A 39 6.50 -34.25 -9.71
N ASN A 40 7.72 -34.44 -9.20
CA ASN A 40 8.94 -34.96 -9.86
C ASN A 40 9.69 -33.92 -10.73
N ASP A 41 11.02 -33.81 -10.69
CA ASP A 41 12.00 -34.90 -10.75
C ASP A 41 13.23 -34.71 -9.84
N LEU A 42 13.60 -35.82 -9.18
CA LEU A 42 14.97 -36.16 -8.81
C LEU A 42 15.85 -36.29 -10.06
N PRO A 43 17.16 -35.98 -9.96
CA PRO A 43 18.16 -36.75 -10.67
C PRO A 43 18.55 -37.95 -9.80
N GLU A 44 18.03 -39.13 -10.16
CA GLU A 44 18.73 -40.39 -9.93
C GLU A 44 20.04 -40.35 -10.72
N ASP A 45 21.18 -40.21 -10.05
CA ASP A 45 22.46 -40.61 -10.64
C ASP A 45 22.71 -42.07 -10.28
N GLY A 46 22.21 -42.94 -11.16
CA GLY A 46 22.52 -44.36 -11.20
C GLY A 46 23.97 -44.58 -11.59
N SER A 47 24.90 -44.45 -10.64
CA SER A 47 26.23 -45.03 -10.77
C SER A 47 26.19 -46.50 -10.37
N ASN A 48 25.81 -47.32 -11.36
CA ASN A 48 26.03 -48.75 -11.38
C ASN A 48 27.55 -49.02 -11.45
N GLN A 49 28.28 -48.85 -10.34
CA GLN A 49 29.66 -49.31 -10.23
C GLN A 49 29.69 -50.71 -9.60
N LYS A 50 29.67 -51.71 -10.51
CA LYS A 50 30.35 -52.98 -10.30
C LYS A 50 31.82 -52.70 -9.94
N ILE A 51 32.14 -52.60 -8.66
CA ILE A 51 33.53 -52.64 -8.21
C ILE A 51 33.91 -54.10 -7.98
N LYS A 52 34.67 -54.59 -8.95
CA LYS A 52 35.40 -55.84 -8.91
C LYS A 52 36.25 -55.92 -7.65
N SER A 53 36.14 -57.06 -6.98
CA SER A 53 37.15 -57.62 -6.08
C SER A 53 38.60 -57.34 -6.53
N LEU A 54 39.43 -56.83 -5.62
CA LEU A 54 40.91 -56.82 -5.67
C LEU A 54 41.43 -56.55 -4.23
N PRO A 55 42.66 -56.96 -3.88
CA PRO A 55 42.88 -58.18 -3.11
C PRO A 55 43.16 -57.96 -1.62
N LEU A 56 42.77 -58.99 -0.87
CA LEU A 56 43.10 -59.33 0.51
C LEU A 56 44.51 -58.90 0.95
N LEU A 57 44.58 -58.04 1.97
CA LEU A 57 45.71 -57.96 2.90
C LEU A 57 45.35 -58.66 4.22
N TYR A 58 45.16 -59.97 4.14
CA TYR A 58 45.42 -60.87 5.27
C TYR A 58 45.90 -62.21 4.70
N LYS A 59 47.19 -62.29 4.41
CA LYS A 59 47.87 -63.57 4.17
C LYS A 59 48.56 -63.95 5.48
N ASN A 60 47.82 -64.58 6.38
CA ASN A 60 48.39 -65.60 7.24
C ASN A 60 48.02 -66.94 6.63
N SER A 61 49.05 -67.64 6.15
CA SER A 61 48.99 -68.97 5.56
C SER A 61 48.40 -69.98 6.53
N HIS A 62 47.46 -70.79 6.03
CA HIS A 62 46.75 -71.89 6.69
C HIS A 62 45.49 -71.54 7.50
N GLN A 63 44.51 -70.92 6.84
CA GLN A 63 43.10 -71.24 7.09
C GLN A 63 42.27 -71.00 5.82
N SER A 64 41.41 -71.96 5.48
CA SER A 64 40.59 -72.00 4.28
C SER A 64 39.72 -70.76 4.12
N LYS A 65 39.44 -70.35 2.87
CA LYS A 65 38.35 -69.42 2.49
C LYS A 65 37.10 -69.72 3.33
N ALA A 66 36.85 -68.93 4.37
CA ALA A 66 35.60 -68.97 5.10
C ALA A 66 34.59 -68.08 4.37
N ASN A 67 33.44 -68.67 4.03
CA ASN A 67 32.23 -67.94 3.70
C ASN A 67 31.94 -66.98 4.86
N PHE A 68 32.09 -65.68 4.66
CA PHE A 68 31.56 -64.71 5.61
C PHE A 68 30.15 -64.36 5.13
N ASP A 69 29.14 -64.64 5.95
CA ASP A 69 27.72 -64.39 5.66
C ASP A 69 27.32 -62.90 5.84
N TRP A 70 28.29 -62.00 5.93
CA TRP A 70 28.13 -60.54 6.09
C TRP A 70 28.97 -59.79 5.06
N VAL A 71 28.55 -58.56 4.74
CA VAL A 71 29.17 -57.76 3.67
C VAL A 71 30.23 -56.84 4.25
N VAL A 72 31.47 -56.94 3.77
CA VAL A 72 32.55 -55.98 4.09
C VAL A 72 32.36 -54.73 3.23
N ILE A 73 32.02 -53.61 3.85
CA ILE A 73 31.93 -52.30 3.18
C ILE A 73 33.31 -51.65 3.10
N GLN A 74 34.05 -51.66 4.20
CA GLN A 74 35.38 -51.06 4.31
C GLN A 74 36.28 -51.93 5.16
N ASN A 75 37.53 -52.10 4.74
CA ASN A 75 38.54 -52.81 5.49
C ASN A 75 39.89 -52.14 5.27
N THR A 76 40.30 -51.32 6.25
CA THR A 76 41.63 -50.71 6.31
C THR A 76 42.35 -51.20 7.57
N THR A 77 43.61 -50.82 7.75
CA THR A 77 44.36 -51.16 8.96
C THR A 77 43.75 -50.60 10.25
N GLU A 78 42.97 -49.53 10.14
CA GLU A 78 42.45 -48.75 11.28
C GLU A 78 40.92 -48.73 11.35
N SER A 79 40.22 -49.08 10.27
CA SER A 79 38.76 -49.05 10.20
C SER A 79 38.18 -50.30 9.53
N LEU A 80 37.10 -50.81 10.11
CA LEU A 80 36.35 -51.96 9.59
C LEU A 80 34.86 -51.58 9.56
N SER A 81 34.23 -51.75 8.40
CA SER A 81 32.79 -51.51 8.23
C SER A 81 32.11 -52.74 7.64
N LEU A 82 31.10 -53.23 8.35
CA LEU A 82 30.39 -54.47 8.05
C LEU A 82 28.89 -54.20 7.90
N SER A 83 28.21 -55.02 7.10
CA SER A 83 26.77 -54.95 6.86
C SER A 83 26.10 -56.31 6.93
N GLU A 84 24.77 -56.31 7.10
CA GLU A 84 23.92 -57.50 7.12
C GLU A 84 24.29 -58.43 8.29
N ILE A 85 24.35 -57.87 9.49
CA ILE A 85 24.68 -58.66 10.70
C ILE A 85 23.40 -59.25 11.27
N THR A 86 23.34 -60.57 11.39
CA THR A 86 22.15 -61.31 11.85
C THR A 86 22.49 -62.30 12.96
N ASN A 87 21.47 -62.88 13.59
CA ASN A 87 21.65 -63.96 14.57
C ASN A 87 22.47 -65.14 14.02
N ASP A 88 22.42 -65.41 12.72
CA ASP A 88 23.11 -66.55 12.10
C ASP A 88 24.63 -66.33 12.03
N ASN A 89 25.08 -65.09 11.85
CA ASN A 89 26.48 -64.75 11.66
C ASN A 89 27.17 -64.12 12.89
N VAL A 90 26.43 -63.86 13.97
CA VAL A 90 26.94 -63.23 15.20
C VAL A 90 28.15 -63.97 15.80
N LYS A 91 28.12 -65.30 15.85
CA LYS A 91 29.22 -66.10 16.44
C LYS A 91 30.52 -65.94 15.66
N GLN A 92 30.44 -65.83 14.34
CA GLN A 92 31.62 -65.60 13.50
C GLN A 92 32.15 -64.18 13.70
N LEU A 93 31.24 -63.20 13.83
CA LEU A 93 31.60 -61.82 14.11
C LEU A 93 32.29 -61.67 15.47
N VAL A 94 31.72 -62.24 16.54
CA VAL A 94 32.31 -62.23 17.88
C VAL A 94 33.70 -62.89 17.87
N ALA A 95 33.85 -64.04 17.20
CA ALA A 95 35.15 -64.69 17.06
C ALA A 95 36.17 -63.80 16.33
N LEU A 96 35.75 -63.09 15.28
CA LEU A 96 36.60 -62.14 14.56
C LEU A 96 37.01 -60.96 15.44
N LEU A 97 36.04 -60.34 16.12
CA LEU A 97 36.27 -59.16 16.97
C LEU A 97 37.17 -59.48 18.16
N SER A 98 37.07 -60.69 18.72
CA SER A 98 37.90 -61.15 19.84
C SER A 98 39.40 -61.24 19.53
N ASN A 99 39.78 -61.22 18.24
CA ASN A 99 41.19 -61.18 17.81
C ASN A 99 41.80 -59.78 17.92
N PHE A 100 40.99 -58.72 17.97
CA PHE A 100 41.46 -57.33 18.05
C PHE A 100 41.67 -56.89 19.51
N ARG A 101 42.59 -57.55 20.22
CA ARG A 101 42.96 -57.18 21.60
C ARG A 101 43.90 -55.96 21.63
N GLN A 102 44.15 -55.42 22.83
CA GLN A 102 45.09 -54.31 23.07
C GLN A 102 46.42 -54.50 22.30
N GLY A 103 46.72 -53.56 21.41
CA GLY A 103 47.86 -53.59 20.48
C GLY A 103 47.47 -53.76 19.00
N SER A 104 46.22 -54.11 18.70
CA SER A 104 45.67 -54.06 17.34
C SER A 104 45.59 -52.61 16.82
N ARG A 105 45.80 -52.43 15.51
CA ARG A 105 45.68 -51.11 14.84
C ARG A 105 44.25 -50.71 14.54
N LEU A 106 43.31 -51.64 14.62
CA LEU A 106 41.90 -51.37 14.35
C LEU A 106 41.30 -50.54 15.50
N GLN A 107 40.89 -49.32 15.18
CA GLN A 107 40.33 -48.35 16.12
C GLN A 107 38.87 -48.05 15.84
N ASN A 108 38.44 -48.12 14.58
CA ASN A 108 37.08 -47.76 14.15
C ASN A 108 36.32 -48.99 13.69
N LEU A 109 35.19 -49.28 14.31
CA LEU A 109 34.27 -50.33 13.87
C LEU A 109 32.92 -49.71 13.51
N THR A 110 32.40 -50.06 12.35
CA THR A 110 31.06 -49.66 11.91
C THR A 110 30.24 -50.88 11.52
N LEU A 111 29.09 -51.06 12.15
CA LEU A 111 28.12 -52.09 11.79
C LEU A 111 26.87 -51.43 11.22
N THR A 112 26.35 -51.96 10.12
CA THR A 112 25.18 -51.44 9.42
C THR A 112 24.18 -52.56 9.18
N ASN A 113 22.89 -52.25 9.20
CA ASN A 113 21.81 -53.21 9.01
C ASN A 113 21.97 -54.43 9.93
N VAL A 114 21.78 -54.20 11.23
CA VAL A 114 21.97 -55.19 12.29
C VAL A 114 20.60 -55.66 12.73
N SER A 115 20.29 -56.94 12.56
CA SER A 115 19.00 -57.51 12.96
C SER A 115 19.21 -58.78 13.78
N MET A 116 19.03 -58.67 15.10
CA MET A 116 19.39 -59.75 16.02
C MET A 116 18.67 -59.68 17.37
N ASP A 117 18.83 -60.74 18.14
CA ASP A 117 18.30 -60.85 19.50
C ASP A 117 19.11 -59.97 20.47
N TRP A 118 18.47 -59.57 21.57
CA TRP A 118 19.08 -58.72 22.60
C TRP A 118 20.37 -59.31 23.17
N SER A 119 20.38 -60.61 23.46
CA SER A 119 21.57 -61.30 24.00
C SER A 119 22.75 -61.29 23.03
N ALA A 120 22.47 -61.47 21.72
CA ALA A 120 23.49 -61.46 20.68
C ALA A 120 24.06 -60.04 20.50
N LEU A 121 23.19 -59.03 20.55
CA LEU A 121 23.61 -57.64 20.50
C LEU A 121 24.52 -57.28 21.68
N MET A 122 24.14 -57.66 22.91
CA MET A 122 24.96 -57.40 24.09
C MET A 122 26.30 -58.16 24.05
N GLU A 123 26.33 -59.38 23.49
CA GLU A 123 27.58 -60.12 23.26
C GLU A 123 28.53 -59.37 22.31
N ILE A 124 28.01 -58.73 21.25
CA ILE A 124 28.80 -57.85 20.38
C ILE A 124 29.33 -56.66 21.18
N PHE A 125 28.46 -55.94 21.89
CA PHE A 125 28.88 -54.78 22.69
C PHE A 125 29.98 -55.15 23.69
N GLN A 126 29.82 -56.25 24.44
CA GLN A 126 30.82 -56.73 25.41
C GLN A 126 32.14 -57.12 24.72
N THR A 127 32.07 -57.76 23.55
CA THR A 127 33.26 -58.14 22.78
C THR A 127 34.02 -56.92 22.27
N VAL A 128 33.30 -55.91 21.76
CA VAL A 128 33.90 -54.64 21.33
C VAL A 128 34.47 -53.89 22.52
N TRP A 129 33.80 -53.92 23.67
CA TRP A 129 34.23 -53.25 24.89
C TRP A 129 35.64 -53.67 25.33
N HIS A 130 35.95 -54.97 25.28
CA HIS A 130 37.27 -55.51 25.63
C HIS A 130 38.27 -55.56 24.45
N SER A 131 37.96 -54.90 23.34
CA SER A 131 38.82 -54.85 22.15
C SER A 131 39.68 -53.57 22.12
N SER A 132 40.48 -53.41 21.05
CA SER A 132 41.24 -52.18 20.76
C SER A 132 40.40 -51.06 20.13
N ILE A 133 39.10 -51.29 19.91
CA ILE A 133 38.22 -50.35 19.20
C ILE A 133 37.97 -49.12 20.08
N GLU A 134 38.29 -47.96 19.56
CA GLU A 134 38.08 -46.66 20.21
C GLU A 134 36.74 -46.02 19.81
N TYR A 135 36.31 -46.22 18.56
CA TYR A 135 35.07 -45.65 18.02
C TYR A 135 34.19 -46.74 17.46
N PHE A 136 33.04 -46.94 18.10
CA PHE A 136 32.07 -47.95 17.68
C PHE A 136 30.80 -47.28 17.16
N ASN A 137 30.49 -47.54 15.89
CA ASN A 137 29.30 -47.03 15.23
C ASN A 137 28.39 -48.18 14.84
N ILE A 138 27.10 -48.04 15.11
CA ILE A 138 26.09 -49.02 14.72
C ILE A 138 24.86 -48.30 14.18
N TYR A 139 24.44 -48.72 12.98
CA TYR A 139 23.36 -48.08 12.22
C TYR A 139 22.29 -49.08 11.82
N SER A 140 21.02 -48.67 11.92
CA SER A 140 19.86 -49.47 11.55
C SER A 140 19.83 -50.79 12.31
N VAL A 141 19.66 -50.70 13.63
CA VAL A 141 19.56 -51.87 14.51
C VAL A 141 18.10 -52.23 14.65
N THR A 142 17.76 -53.49 14.43
CA THR A 142 16.43 -54.05 14.73
C THR A 142 16.61 -55.14 15.77
N GLN A 143 16.19 -54.84 16.99
CA GLN A 143 16.23 -55.77 18.11
C GLN A 143 14.99 -56.68 18.04
N LEU A 144 15.15 -58.00 17.95
CA LEU A 144 14.07 -58.96 17.62
C LEU A 144 13.44 -59.74 18.79
N SER A 145 14.14 -59.85 19.92
CA SER A 145 13.77 -60.75 21.03
C SER A 145 13.20 -60.01 22.24
N TYR A 146 12.97 -60.69 23.36
CA TYR A 146 12.72 -59.98 24.62
C TYR A 146 13.99 -59.30 25.13
N ILE A 147 13.85 -58.08 25.64
CA ILE A 147 14.91 -57.38 26.38
C ILE A 147 14.93 -57.92 27.80
N ARG A 148 16.12 -58.30 28.27
CA ARG A 148 16.33 -58.84 29.62
C ARG A 148 17.57 -58.22 30.21
N SER A 149 17.63 -58.18 31.53
CA SER A 149 18.82 -57.80 32.29
C SER A 149 20.07 -58.52 31.75
N TYR A 150 21.12 -57.75 31.51
CA TYR A 150 22.42 -58.22 31.08
C TYR A 150 23.47 -57.62 32.00
N ASP A 151 24.31 -58.48 32.59
CA ASP A 151 25.40 -58.06 33.45
C ASP A 151 26.59 -57.63 32.57
N PHE A 152 26.67 -56.33 32.30
CA PHE A 152 27.68 -55.75 31.41
C PHE A 152 28.95 -55.40 32.20
N ASP A 153 30.09 -55.95 31.79
CA ASP A 153 31.38 -55.63 32.40
C ASP A 153 31.95 -54.34 31.79
N TYR A 154 31.89 -53.25 32.55
CA TYR A 154 32.41 -51.94 32.14
C TYR A 154 33.95 -51.81 32.26
N SER A 155 34.66 -52.84 32.72
CA SER A 155 36.09 -52.76 32.97
C SER A 155 36.95 -52.82 31.69
N GLY A 156 38.09 -52.11 31.72
CA GLY A 156 39.17 -52.31 30.74
C GLY A 156 38.85 -51.91 29.29
N THR A 157 37.99 -50.93 29.06
CA THR A 157 37.65 -50.47 27.70
C THR A 157 38.70 -49.55 27.08
N SER A 158 38.90 -49.70 25.77
CA SER A 158 39.62 -48.72 24.92
C SER A 158 38.66 -47.73 24.24
N MET A 159 37.35 -47.96 24.36
CA MET A 159 36.32 -47.18 23.70
C MET A 159 36.28 -45.76 24.24
N LYS A 160 36.27 -44.79 23.32
CA LYS A 160 36.13 -43.36 23.60
C LYS A 160 34.74 -42.86 23.23
N ALA A 161 34.17 -43.41 22.15
CA ALA A 161 32.88 -42.98 21.64
C ALA A 161 32.01 -44.14 21.14
N LEU A 162 30.71 -44.04 21.42
CA LEU A 162 29.68 -44.93 20.90
C LEU A 162 28.65 -44.13 20.11
N THR A 163 28.35 -44.56 18.88
CA THR A 163 27.25 -44.02 18.08
C THR A 163 26.27 -45.12 17.70
N VAL A 164 25.03 -44.97 18.14
CA VAL A 164 23.89 -45.82 17.78
C VAL A 164 22.89 -44.96 17.01
N LYS A 165 22.52 -45.33 15.79
CA LYS A 165 21.45 -44.64 15.05
C LYS A 165 20.42 -45.58 14.48
N LYS A 166 19.16 -45.15 14.47
CA LYS A 166 18.03 -45.93 13.95
C LYS A 166 17.91 -47.27 14.68
N PHE A 167 17.89 -47.21 16.01
CA PHE A 167 17.69 -48.37 16.86
C PHE A 167 16.20 -48.61 17.05
N LEU A 168 15.67 -49.67 16.44
CA LEU A 168 14.29 -50.09 16.53
C LEU A 168 14.16 -51.19 17.59
N ILE A 169 13.44 -50.88 18.67
CA ILE A 169 13.05 -51.84 19.70
C ILE A 169 11.72 -52.47 19.29
N THR A 170 11.69 -53.79 19.11
CA THR A 170 10.42 -54.50 18.82
C THR A 170 9.71 -54.98 20.08
N ASP A 171 10.44 -55.10 21.20
CA ASP A 171 9.87 -55.50 22.48
C ASP A 171 9.20 -54.33 23.20
N MET A 172 7.89 -54.43 23.40
CA MET A 172 7.10 -53.42 24.11
C MET A 172 7.09 -53.64 25.63
N TYR A 173 7.69 -54.73 26.13
CA TYR A 173 7.61 -55.15 27.54
C TYR A 173 9.01 -55.34 28.15
N PHE A 174 9.64 -54.24 28.55
CA PHE A 174 10.92 -54.24 29.26
C PHE A 174 10.93 -53.26 30.43
N THR A 175 11.81 -53.47 31.41
CA THR A 175 12.03 -52.48 32.48
C THR A 175 13.06 -51.45 32.04
N GLN A 176 12.95 -50.22 32.55
CA GLN A 176 13.90 -49.15 32.20
C GLN A 176 15.36 -49.56 32.49
N ASP A 177 15.59 -50.32 33.57
CA ASP A 177 16.92 -50.79 33.94
C ASP A 177 17.48 -51.80 32.92
N ASP A 178 16.67 -52.71 32.39
CA ASP A 178 17.15 -53.74 31.45
C ASP A 178 17.73 -53.15 30.16
N LEU A 179 17.20 -52.01 29.71
CA LEU A 179 17.64 -51.34 28.49
C LEU A 179 18.60 -50.18 28.76
N TYR A 180 18.18 -49.22 29.58
CA TYR A 180 18.86 -47.93 29.66
C TYR A 180 20.05 -47.94 30.60
N ARG A 181 20.07 -48.80 31.63
CA ARG A 181 21.19 -48.86 32.60
C ARG A 181 22.50 -49.17 31.90
N ILE A 182 22.48 -50.06 30.91
CA ILE A 182 23.66 -50.48 30.15
C ILE A 182 24.34 -49.27 29.50
N PHE A 183 23.56 -48.41 28.86
CA PHE A 183 24.07 -47.20 28.21
C PHE A 183 24.37 -46.08 29.21
N ALA A 184 23.63 -45.98 30.32
CA ALA A 184 23.78 -44.91 31.29
C ALA A 184 25.08 -45.02 32.08
N ASP A 185 25.52 -46.25 32.35
CA ASP A 185 26.71 -46.53 33.17
C ASP A 185 27.97 -46.76 32.32
N MET A 186 27.91 -46.55 31.00
CA MET A 186 29.09 -46.64 30.14
C MET A 186 30.14 -45.60 30.56
N ASN A 187 31.36 -46.08 30.87
CA ASN A 187 32.49 -45.24 31.25
C ASN A 187 33.27 -44.73 30.02
N ILE A 188 32.59 -44.05 29.10
CA ILE A 188 33.16 -43.45 27.87
C ILE A 188 32.91 -41.94 27.82
N ALA A 189 33.66 -41.20 26.99
CA ALA A 189 33.52 -39.75 26.92
C ALA A 189 32.31 -39.31 26.10
N ASP A 190 32.06 -39.97 24.96
CA ASP A 190 31.08 -39.51 23.98
C ASP A 190 30.05 -40.59 23.65
N MET A 191 28.77 -40.26 23.74
CA MET A 191 27.70 -41.17 23.35
C MET A 191 26.64 -40.48 22.51
N THR A 192 26.28 -41.10 21.39
CA THR A 192 25.18 -40.69 20.53
C THR A 192 24.19 -41.83 20.39
N ILE A 193 22.92 -41.60 20.72
CA ILE A 193 21.80 -42.48 20.42
C ILE A 193 20.75 -41.64 19.69
N ALA A 194 20.70 -41.73 18.36
CA ALA A 194 19.89 -40.82 17.55
C ALA A 194 18.93 -41.53 16.58
N GLU A 195 17.82 -40.89 16.26
CA GLU A 195 16.81 -41.42 15.33
C GLU A 195 16.21 -42.77 15.76
N SER A 196 16.07 -43.00 17.07
CA SER A 196 15.77 -44.33 17.65
C SER A 196 14.44 -44.38 18.41
N GLU A 197 13.60 -43.35 18.30
CA GLU A 197 12.28 -43.29 18.98
C GLU A 197 12.37 -43.55 20.50
N MET A 198 13.52 -43.25 21.10
CA MET A 198 13.78 -43.55 22.50
C MET A 198 12.94 -42.65 23.40
N ILE A 199 12.18 -43.24 24.32
CA ILE A 199 11.23 -42.50 25.17
C ILE A 199 11.81 -42.09 26.52
N HIS A 200 12.92 -42.70 26.95
CA HIS A 200 13.53 -42.44 28.26
C HIS A 200 15.04 -42.72 28.27
N MET A 201 15.74 -42.24 29.29
CA MET A 201 17.13 -42.59 29.61
C MET A 201 17.36 -42.39 31.11
N LEU A 202 18.11 -43.30 31.74
CA LEU A 202 18.39 -43.24 33.16
C LEU A 202 19.57 -42.32 33.47
N CYS A 203 19.51 -41.64 34.62
CA CYS A 203 20.70 -40.99 35.18
C CYS A 203 21.76 -42.06 35.52
N PRO A 204 23.05 -41.83 35.23
CA PRO A 204 24.12 -42.75 35.58
C PRO A 204 24.12 -43.09 37.07
N SER A 205 24.46 -44.33 37.44
CA SER A 205 24.49 -44.82 38.82
C SER A 205 25.58 -44.15 39.67
N SER A 206 26.66 -43.71 39.03
CA SER A 206 27.80 -43.03 39.64
C SER A 206 28.27 -41.88 38.76
N GLU A 207 29.16 -41.02 39.27
CA GLU A 207 29.75 -39.94 38.49
C GLU A 207 30.29 -40.46 37.15
N SER A 208 29.70 -39.95 36.06
CA SER A 208 29.98 -40.39 34.71
C SER A 208 31.07 -39.54 34.06
N PRO A 209 31.96 -40.14 33.25
CA PRO A 209 32.95 -39.42 32.45
C PRO A 209 32.36 -38.76 31.19
N PHE A 210 31.06 -38.88 30.93
CA PHE A 210 30.45 -38.33 29.73
C PHE A 210 30.74 -36.83 29.61
N LYS A 211 31.30 -36.44 28.46
CA LYS A 211 31.53 -35.06 28.03
C LYS A 211 30.58 -34.64 26.91
N TYR A 212 30.16 -35.60 26.09
CA TYR A 212 29.24 -35.37 24.98
C TYR A 212 28.11 -36.41 25.00
N LEU A 213 26.88 -35.93 25.09
CA LEU A 213 25.68 -36.76 24.94
C LEU A 213 24.80 -36.20 23.83
N ASN A 214 24.38 -37.08 22.92
CA ASN A 214 23.52 -36.71 21.82
C ASN A 214 22.35 -37.68 21.65
N PHE A 215 21.14 -37.15 21.84
CA PHE A 215 19.88 -37.86 21.68
C PHE A 215 18.99 -37.24 20.60
N LEU A 216 19.61 -36.78 19.50
CA LEU A 216 18.91 -36.21 18.35
C LEU A 216 17.78 -37.12 17.83
N LYS A 217 16.60 -36.53 17.63
CA LYS A 217 15.46 -37.20 16.97
C LYS A 217 15.06 -38.49 17.69
N ASN A 218 14.71 -38.36 18.96
CA ASN A 218 14.07 -39.42 19.75
C ASN A 218 12.72 -38.91 20.27
N ASP A 219 12.11 -39.65 21.19
CA ASP A 219 10.82 -39.35 21.80
C ASP A 219 10.97 -38.94 23.28
N LEU A 220 12.11 -38.35 23.64
CA LEU A 220 12.41 -37.95 25.02
C LEU A 220 11.53 -36.77 25.45
N THR A 221 11.19 -36.77 26.73
CA THR A 221 10.28 -35.79 27.35
C THR A 221 10.96 -35.10 28.53
N ASP A 222 10.25 -34.18 29.18
CA ASP A 222 10.72 -33.44 30.36
C ASP A 222 11.19 -34.30 31.54
N PHE A 223 10.93 -35.62 31.53
CA PHE A 223 11.36 -36.56 32.56
C PHE A 223 12.81 -37.02 32.41
N LEU A 224 13.46 -36.71 31.29
CA LEU A 224 14.87 -37.04 31.08
C LEU A 224 15.74 -36.39 32.18
N PHE A 225 16.62 -37.19 32.79
CA PHE A 225 17.63 -36.73 33.77
C PHE A 225 17.09 -35.80 34.88
N GLN A 226 15.82 -35.94 35.26
CA GLN A 226 15.29 -35.22 36.41
C GLN A 226 16.11 -35.58 37.67
N GLU A 227 16.55 -34.56 38.39
CA GLU A 227 17.36 -34.70 39.61
C GLU A 227 18.67 -35.48 39.43
N CYS A 228 19.27 -35.45 38.23
CA CYS A 228 20.50 -36.16 37.96
C CYS A 228 21.75 -35.42 38.47
N ASP A 229 22.48 -36.05 39.40
CA ASP A 229 23.68 -35.50 40.06
C ASP A 229 25.01 -35.95 39.46
N ASN A 230 24.96 -36.96 38.58
CA ASN A 230 26.15 -37.73 38.19
C ASN A 230 26.77 -37.32 36.83
N LEU A 231 26.19 -36.35 36.13
CA LEU A 231 26.68 -35.84 34.83
C LEU A 231 27.55 -34.58 35.01
N LEU A 232 28.51 -34.63 35.94
CA LEU A 232 29.31 -33.45 36.33
C LEU A 232 30.29 -32.98 35.25
N GLN A 233 30.78 -33.90 34.42
CA GLN A 233 31.76 -33.64 33.35
C GLN A 233 31.12 -33.33 31.99
N LEU A 234 29.80 -33.39 31.89
CA LEU A 234 29.08 -33.20 30.64
C LEU A 234 29.28 -31.77 30.14
N GLU A 235 29.83 -31.62 28.94
CA GLU A 235 30.11 -30.32 28.31
C GLU A 235 29.08 -29.98 27.23
N THR A 236 28.58 -30.99 26.52
CA THR A 236 27.67 -30.83 25.37
C THR A 236 26.50 -31.81 25.49
N LEU A 237 25.27 -31.28 25.43
CA LEU A 237 24.05 -32.08 25.42
C LEU A 237 23.16 -31.70 24.23
N ILE A 238 22.88 -32.68 23.36
CA ILE A 238 22.01 -32.50 22.19
C ILE A 238 20.69 -33.23 22.42
N LEU A 239 19.60 -32.47 22.47
CA LEU A 239 18.22 -32.94 22.64
C LEU A 239 17.30 -32.43 21.53
N GLN A 240 17.88 -32.05 20.39
CA GLN A 240 17.16 -31.61 19.20
C GLN A 240 16.13 -32.65 18.73
N LYS A 241 14.95 -32.18 18.26
CA LYS A 241 13.89 -33.03 17.69
C LYS A 241 13.37 -34.09 18.67
N ASN A 242 13.06 -33.71 19.91
CA ASN A 242 12.42 -34.55 20.91
C ASN A 242 11.01 -34.01 21.24
N LYS A 243 10.44 -34.41 22.38
CA LYS A 243 9.10 -34.06 22.86
C LYS A 243 9.14 -33.29 24.18
N PHE A 244 10.13 -32.43 24.37
CA PHE A 244 10.18 -31.56 25.55
C PHE A 244 9.16 -30.43 25.43
N GLU A 245 8.46 -30.15 26.52
CA GLU A 245 7.37 -29.17 26.56
C GLU A 245 7.65 -28.02 27.53
N SER A 246 8.33 -28.27 28.66
CA SER A 246 8.47 -27.28 29.72
C SER A 246 9.90 -26.73 29.83
N LEU A 247 10.08 -25.46 29.46
CA LEU A 247 11.38 -24.78 29.59
C LEU A 247 11.90 -24.76 31.05
N PRO A 248 11.08 -24.48 32.08
CA PRO A 248 11.54 -24.56 33.47
C PRO A 248 12.06 -25.93 33.87
N LYS A 249 11.38 -27.03 33.47
CA LYS A 249 11.86 -28.38 33.79
C LYS A 249 13.21 -28.68 33.14
N VAL A 250 13.40 -28.25 31.89
CA VAL A 250 14.71 -28.35 31.20
C VAL A 250 15.77 -27.55 31.95
N SER A 251 15.46 -26.35 32.42
CA SER A 251 16.39 -25.57 33.23
C SER A 251 16.84 -26.39 34.45
N PHE A 252 15.90 -26.91 35.24
CA PHE A 252 16.20 -27.70 36.43
C PHE A 252 16.98 -28.98 36.14
N MET A 253 16.65 -29.68 35.06
CA MET A 253 17.39 -30.87 34.60
C MET A 253 18.88 -30.56 34.42
N THR A 254 19.21 -29.40 33.87
CA THR A 254 20.61 -29.00 33.61
C THR A 254 21.31 -28.40 34.82
N SER A 255 20.57 -27.98 35.85
CA SER A 255 21.08 -27.15 36.96
C SER A 255 22.29 -27.73 37.72
N ARG A 256 22.51 -29.04 37.62
CA ARG A 256 23.57 -29.77 38.33
C ARG A 256 24.71 -30.24 37.43
N MET A 257 24.59 -30.05 36.12
CA MET A 257 25.63 -30.37 35.13
C MET A 257 26.71 -29.27 35.16
N LYS A 258 27.66 -29.39 36.09
CA LYS A 258 28.63 -28.32 36.40
C LYS A 258 29.52 -27.90 35.23
N SER A 259 29.73 -28.77 34.24
CA SER A 259 30.62 -28.49 33.10
C SER A 259 29.88 -28.16 31.80
N LEU A 260 28.54 -28.07 31.81
CA LEU A 260 27.73 -27.95 30.60
C LEU A 260 27.92 -26.59 29.94
N LYS A 261 28.47 -26.57 28.73
CA LYS A 261 28.76 -25.35 27.95
C LYS A 261 27.78 -25.13 26.81
N TYR A 262 27.33 -26.20 26.17
CA TYR A 262 26.43 -26.17 25.01
C TYR A 262 25.23 -27.09 25.23
N LEU A 263 24.03 -26.52 25.01
CA LEU A 263 22.77 -27.25 25.05
C LEU A 263 21.95 -26.94 23.79
N ASP A 264 21.57 -27.98 23.06
CA ASP A 264 20.65 -27.89 21.93
C ASP A 264 19.30 -28.51 22.28
N MET A 265 18.28 -27.65 22.40
CA MET A 265 16.87 -28.03 22.60
C MET A 265 16.02 -27.67 21.38
N SER A 266 16.62 -27.46 20.22
CA SER A 266 15.91 -27.01 19.03
C SER A 266 14.88 -28.03 18.54
N ASN A 267 13.82 -27.58 17.87
CA ASN A 267 12.78 -28.45 17.32
C ASN A 267 12.10 -29.34 18.38
N ASN A 268 11.74 -28.75 19.52
CA ASN A 268 10.92 -29.39 20.55
C ASN A 268 9.55 -28.68 20.61
N LEU A 269 8.81 -28.89 21.69
CA LEU A 269 7.50 -28.28 21.95
C LEU A 269 7.57 -27.30 23.13
N LEU A 270 8.74 -26.71 23.38
CA LEU A 270 8.97 -25.89 24.57
C LEU A 270 8.08 -24.66 24.58
N HIS A 271 7.39 -24.46 25.69
CA HIS A 271 6.64 -23.25 26.03
C HIS A 271 7.05 -22.74 27.43
N HIS A 272 6.72 -21.48 27.70
CA HIS A 272 6.90 -20.87 29.02
C HIS A 272 5.81 -19.82 29.23
N ASP A 273 4.96 -20.06 30.22
CA ASP A 273 3.75 -19.26 30.45
C ASP A 273 3.96 -18.09 31.43
N GLY A 274 5.19 -17.91 31.95
CA GLY A 274 5.57 -16.79 32.84
C GLY A 274 5.38 -17.04 34.34
N ALA A 275 5.96 -16.13 35.13
CA ALA A 275 5.83 -15.78 36.57
C ALA A 275 5.75 -16.84 37.69
N ASP A 276 5.36 -18.10 37.48
CA ASP A 276 5.11 -19.05 38.58
C ASP A 276 6.22 -20.08 38.82
N VAL A 277 7.25 -20.14 37.97
CA VAL A 277 8.36 -21.10 38.14
C VAL A 277 9.71 -20.44 37.90
N GLN A 278 10.52 -20.36 38.96
CA GLN A 278 11.90 -19.87 38.88
C GLN A 278 12.74 -20.83 38.05
N CYS A 279 13.37 -20.34 36.98
CA CYS A 279 14.27 -21.16 36.17
C CYS A 279 15.68 -21.19 36.78
N ARG A 280 16.30 -22.35 36.75
CA ARG A 280 17.64 -22.56 37.31
C ARG A 280 18.48 -23.38 36.33
N TRP A 281 19.38 -22.72 35.63
CA TRP A 281 20.25 -23.34 34.63
C TRP A 281 21.63 -23.74 35.20
N ALA A 282 22.39 -24.53 34.45
CA ALA A 282 23.81 -24.73 34.71
C ALA A 282 24.57 -23.40 34.63
N GLU A 283 25.41 -23.09 35.63
CA GLU A 283 26.16 -21.83 35.69
C GLU A 283 27.23 -21.70 34.60
N SER A 284 27.71 -22.83 34.09
CA SER A 284 28.72 -22.95 33.04
C SER A 284 28.16 -22.82 31.62
N LEU A 285 26.83 -22.75 31.46
CA LEU A 285 26.18 -22.73 30.15
C LEU A 285 26.47 -21.43 29.42
N THR A 286 27.13 -21.55 28.26
CA THR A 286 27.54 -20.41 27.42
C THR A 286 26.78 -20.33 26.11
N GLU A 287 26.29 -21.46 25.61
CA GLU A 287 25.62 -21.55 24.31
C GLU A 287 24.33 -22.37 24.44
N LEU A 288 23.22 -21.81 23.96
CA LEU A 288 21.89 -22.38 24.11
C LEU A 288 21.09 -22.20 22.81
N ASP A 289 20.65 -23.32 22.24
CA ASP A 289 19.74 -23.34 21.11
C ASP A 289 18.32 -23.74 21.55
N LEU A 290 17.38 -22.79 21.44
CA LEU A 290 15.95 -22.95 21.69
C LEU A 290 15.13 -22.75 20.41
N SER A 291 15.75 -22.83 19.24
CA SER A 291 15.08 -22.55 17.97
C SER A 291 13.99 -23.56 17.63
N SER A 292 12.99 -23.14 16.85
CA SER A 292 11.88 -24.00 16.41
C SER A 292 11.13 -24.63 17.58
N ASN A 293 10.66 -23.81 18.52
CA ASN A 293 9.84 -24.20 19.66
C ASN A 293 8.53 -23.37 19.68
N GLN A 294 7.79 -23.39 20.79
CA GLN A 294 6.55 -22.64 20.98
C GLN A 294 6.73 -21.47 21.97
N LEU A 295 7.93 -20.89 22.03
CA LEU A 295 8.28 -19.86 23.00
C LEU A 295 7.70 -18.50 22.59
N ALA A 296 7.14 -17.79 23.56
CA ALA A 296 6.66 -16.41 23.41
C ALA A 296 7.51 -15.45 24.26
N ASP A 297 7.08 -14.19 24.40
CA ASP A 297 7.82 -13.11 25.08
C ASP A 297 8.26 -13.45 26.51
N ALA A 298 7.52 -14.28 27.24
CA ALA A 298 7.86 -14.68 28.60
C ALA A 298 9.17 -15.47 28.70
N VAL A 299 9.67 -16.04 27.59
CA VAL A 299 10.94 -16.81 27.57
C VAL A 299 12.10 -16.06 28.23
N PHE A 300 12.13 -14.73 28.08
CA PHE A 300 13.20 -13.88 28.61
C PHE A 300 13.26 -13.85 30.15
N GLU A 301 12.21 -14.28 30.86
CA GLU A 301 12.21 -14.48 32.32
C GLU A 301 12.96 -15.76 32.75
N CYS A 302 13.15 -16.69 31.82
CA CYS A 302 13.64 -18.05 32.06
C CYS A 302 14.96 -18.35 31.35
N LEU A 303 15.76 -17.32 31.02
CA LEU A 303 17.05 -17.50 30.32
C LEU A 303 18.25 -17.52 31.28
N PRO A 304 19.32 -18.30 30.98
CA PRO A 304 20.55 -18.31 31.76
C PRO A 304 21.33 -16.98 31.65
N VAL A 305 21.71 -16.40 32.79
CA VAL A 305 22.33 -15.06 32.86
C VAL A 305 23.72 -14.95 32.23
N ASN A 306 24.49 -16.05 32.19
CA ASN A 306 25.88 -16.08 31.70
C ASN A 306 26.01 -16.44 30.22
N ILE A 307 24.88 -16.56 29.50
CA ILE A 307 24.87 -17.00 28.12
C ILE A 307 25.59 -16.01 27.19
N LYS A 308 26.33 -16.54 26.24
CA LYS A 308 27.05 -15.79 25.20
C LYS A 308 26.39 -15.90 23.84
N LYS A 309 25.89 -17.09 23.50
CA LYS A 309 25.18 -17.35 22.25
C LYS A 309 23.80 -17.91 22.52
N LEU A 310 22.78 -17.27 21.98
CA LEU A 310 21.40 -17.66 22.16
C LEU A 310 20.67 -17.68 20.81
N SER A 311 20.11 -18.84 20.48
CA SER A 311 19.20 -18.98 19.34
C SER A 311 17.77 -19.16 19.82
N LEU A 312 16.90 -18.24 19.41
CA LEU A 312 15.45 -18.23 19.61
C LEU A 312 14.72 -18.18 18.25
N GLN A 313 15.41 -18.52 17.17
CA GLN A 313 14.85 -18.51 15.82
C GLN A 313 13.58 -19.35 15.71
N ASN A 314 12.63 -18.95 14.87
CA ASN A 314 11.42 -19.72 14.56
C ASN A 314 10.61 -20.04 15.83
N ASN A 315 10.28 -19.01 16.60
CA ASN A 315 9.41 -19.08 17.77
C ASN A 315 8.22 -18.11 17.57
N GLN A 316 7.51 -17.78 18.65
CA GLN A 316 6.34 -16.92 18.63
C GLN A 316 6.59 -15.57 19.33
N ILE A 317 7.84 -15.13 19.39
CA ILE A 317 8.24 -13.91 20.10
C ILE A 317 7.77 -12.69 19.31
N SER A 318 7.02 -11.83 19.96
CA SER A 318 6.51 -10.58 19.41
C SER A 318 7.24 -9.35 19.94
N ASN A 319 7.81 -9.43 21.14
CA ASN A 319 8.58 -8.35 21.75
C ASN A 319 9.74 -8.89 22.60
N VAL A 320 10.81 -8.10 22.69
CA VAL A 320 11.89 -8.33 23.66
C VAL A 320 11.72 -7.36 24.83
N PRO A 321 11.33 -7.84 26.03
CA PRO A 321 10.99 -6.98 27.15
C PRO A 321 12.20 -6.22 27.69
N LYS A 322 12.02 -4.91 27.95
CA LYS A 322 13.06 -4.05 28.54
C LYS A 322 13.24 -4.40 30.02
N GLY A 323 14.46 -4.79 30.42
CA GLY A 323 14.85 -4.97 31.83
C GLY A 323 14.52 -6.32 32.47
N VAL A 324 13.99 -7.29 31.71
CA VAL A 324 13.69 -8.65 32.22
C VAL A 324 14.88 -9.60 32.04
N ALA A 325 15.58 -9.48 30.92
CA ALA A 325 16.75 -10.28 30.59
C ALA A 325 18.02 -9.43 30.71
N GLU A 326 18.64 -9.40 31.89
CA GLU A 326 19.97 -8.80 32.12
C GLU A 326 21.10 -9.71 31.60
N LEU A 327 21.02 -10.12 30.33
CA LEU A 327 21.99 -11.01 29.67
C LEU A 327 23.22 -10.21 29.22
N LYS A 328 23.96 -9.65 30.19
CA LYS A 328 25.11 -8.75 29.96
C LYS A 328 26.26 -9.42 29.21
N SER A 329 26.36 -10.75 29.29
CA SER A 329 27.39 -11.55 28.63
C SER A 329 27.01 -11.97 27.20
N LEU A 330 25.78 -11.69 26.75
CA LEU A 330 25.30 -12.12 25.44
C LEU A 330 26.04 -11.38 24.32
N GLU A 331 26.64 -12.14 23.41
CA GLU A 331 27.42 -11.66 22.27
C GLU A 331 26.68 -11.91 20.94
N GLU A 332 25.97 -13.04 20.82
CA GLU A 332 25.23 -13.44 19.62
C GLU A 332 23.78 -13.78 19.97
N LEU A 333 22.82 -13.08 19.32
CA LEU A 333 21.39 -13.32 19.50
C LEU A 333 20.72 -13.55 18.15
N ASN A 334 20.09 -14.71 17.98
CA ASN A 334 19.29 -15.03 16.81
C ASN A 334 17.80 -15.06 17.18
N LEU A 335 17.03 -14.13 16.63
CA LEU A 335 15.59 -13.95 16.73
C LEU A 335 14.92 -14.01 15.36
N ALA A 336 15.57 -14.58 14.34
CA ALA A 336 15.00 -14.71 13.01
C ALA A 336 13.69 -15.50 13.01
N SER A 337 12.82 -15.27 12.03
CA SER A 337 11.56 -16.01 11.87
C SER A 337 10.64 -15.95 13.11
N ASN A 338 10.55 -14.78 13.75
CA ASN A 338 9.63 -14.51 14.86
C ASN A 338 8.55 -13.51 14.40
N ARG A 339 7.89 -12.83 15.34
CA ARG A 339 6.80 -11.87 15.09
C ARG A 339 7.14 -10.46 15.57
N LEU A 340 8.44 -10.11 15.63
CA LEU A 340 8.89 -8.79 16.11
C LEU A 340 8.37 -7.68 15.20
N ALA A 341 7.81 -6.63 15.81
CA ALA A 341 7.34 -5.44 15.08
C ALA A 341 8.39 -4.31 15.00
N ASP A 342 9.42 -4.36 15.84
CA ASP A 342 10.50 -3.36 15.89
C ASP A 342 11.82 -3.99 16.37
N LEU A 343 12.92 -3.24 16.25
CA LEU A 343 14.24 -3.61 16.76
C LEU A 343 14.26 -3.63 18.29
N PRO A 344 14.86 -4.64 18.93
CA PRO A 344 15.03 -4.65 20.38
C PRO A 344 16.09 -3.62 20.83
N GLY A 345 15.88 -2.97 21.97
CA GLY A 345 16.94 -2.16 22.59
C GLY A 345 18.00 -3.01 23.29
N CYS A 346 19.25 -2.54 23.36
CA CYS A 346 20.36 -3.30 23.97
C CYS A 346 20.62 -3.01 25.45
N SER A 347 19.68 -2.39 26.16
CA SER A 347 19.86 -2.10 27.59
C SER A 347 20.10 -3.36 28.42
N GLY A 348 19.48 -4.50 28.05
CA GLY A 348 19.71 -5.81 28.67
C GLY A 348 20.85 -6.62 28.05
N PHE A 349 21.34 -6.25 26.86
CA PHE A 349 22.32 -7.00 26.04
C PHE A 349 23.57 -6.16 25.78
N THR A 350 24.21 -5.68 26.84
CA THR A 350 25.26 -4.65 26.71
C THR A 350 26.52 -5.11 25.98
N SER A 351 26.74 -6.42 25.82
CA SER A 351 27.88 -7.00 25.09
C SER A 351 27.52 -7.52 23.69
N LEU A 352 26.29 -7.27 23.22
CA LEU A 352 25.80 -7.82 21.96
C LEU A 352 26.62 -7.32 20.77
N GLN A 353 27.10 -8.26 19.96
CA GLN A 353 27.92 -8.03 18.77
C GLN A 353 27.18 -8.42 17.49
N PHE A 354 26.39 -9.49 17.53
CA PHE A 354 25.65 -10.01 16.38
C PHE A 354 24.17 -10.15 16.74
N LEU A 355 23.30 -9.55 15.93
CA LEU A 355 21.85 -9.65 16.06
C LEU A 355 21.25 -10.09 14.73
N ASN A 356 20.57 -11.25 14.72
CA ASN A 356 19.74 -11.68 13.61
C ASN A 356 18.26 -11.55 13.97
N ILE A 357 17.52 -10.81 13.16
CA ILE A 357 16.07 -10.56 13.26
C ILE A 357 15.41 -10.64 11.88
N GLU A 358 16.01 -11.37 10.95
CA GLU A 358 15.45 -11.60 9.62
C GLU A 358 14.08 -12.27 9.69
N MET A 359 13.25 -12.09 8.66
CA MET A 359 11.94 -12.74 8.57
C MET A 359 11.04 -12.47 9.80
N ASN A 360 10.99 -11.22 10.26
CA ASN A 360 10.06 -10.76 11.29
C ASN A 360 8.97 -9.86 10.66
N SER A 361 8.24 -9.12 11.48
CA SER A 361 7.15 -8.22 11.07
C SER A 361 7.54 -6.73 11.16
N ILE A 362 8.82 -6.41 10.96
CA ILE A 362 9.33 -5.05 11.16
C ILE A 362 8.96 -4.17 9.96
N LEU A 363 8.14 -3.14 10.20
CA LEU A 363 7.71 -2.20 9.17
C LEU A 363 8.64 -0.99 9.05
N THR A 364 8.93 -0.36 10.18
CA THR A 364 9.68 0.90 10.29
C THR A 364 10.61 0.82 11.50
N PRO A 365 11.82 0.26 11.34
CA PRO A 365 12.78 0.11 12.44
C PRO A 365 13.25 1.48 12.97
N SER A 366 13.52 1.55 14.26
CA SER A 366 14.03 2.77 14.88
C SER A 366 15.42 3.17 14.34
N ALA A 367 15.60 4.45 14.02
CA ALA A 367 16.85 4.96 13.43
C ALA A 367 17.98 5.14 14.46
N ASP A 368 17.66 5.07 15.74
CA ASP A 368 18.60 5.25 16.87
C ASP A 368 19.17 3.91 17.39
N PHE A 369 18.85 2.78 16.75
CA PHE A 369 19.27 1.46 17.21
C PHE A 369 20.77 1.37 17.52
N PHE A 370 21.66 1.80 16.61
CA PHE A 370 23.10 1.74 16.86
C PHE A 370 23.59 2.72 17.95
N GLN A 371 22.78 3.72 18.34
CA GLN A 371 23.05 4.55 19.52
C GLN A 371 22.72 3.79 20.81
N SER A 372 21.61 3.04 20.82
CA SER A 372 21.23 2.14 21.92
C SER A 372 22.16 0.92 22.02
N CYS A 373 22.66 0.45 20.87
CA CYS A 373 23.41 -0.79 20.68
C CYS A 373 24.80 -0.54 20.06
N PRO A 374 25.71 0.19 20.73
CA PRO A 374 26.95 0.66 20.12
C PRO A 374 27.95 -0.46 19.77
N ARG A 375 27.88 -1.60 20.47
CA ARG A 375 28.80 -2.74 20.27
C ARG A 375 28.39 -3.67 19.14
N VAL A 376 27.17 -3.55 18.61
CA VAL A 376 26.71 -4.38 17.50
C VAL A 376 27.57 -4.08 16.28
N ARG A 377 28.17 -5.14 15.75
CA ARG A 377 29.02 -5.15 14.55
C ARG A 377 28.23 -5.55 13.32
N GLU A 378 27.28 -6.46 13.51
CA GLU A 378 26.47 -7.01 12.43
C GLU A 378 25.01 -7.10 12.86
N LEU A 379 24.13 -6.55 12.04
CA LEU A 379 22.68 -6.62 12.17
C LEU A 379 22.12 -7.25 10.90
N GLN A 380 21.51 -8.43 11.03
CA GLN A 380 20.77 -9.08 9.96
C GLN A 380 19.28 -8.76 10.17
N ALA A 381 18.74 -7.86 9.35
CA ALA A 381 17.35 -7.41 9.44
C ALA A 381 16.61 -7.52 8.10
N GLY A 382 17.20 -8.24 7.14
CA GLY A 382 16.61 -8.52 5.85
C GLY A 382 15.30 -9.30 5.93
N HIS A 383 14.61 -9.40 4.80
CA HIS A 383 13.37 -10.15 4.65
C HIS A 383 12.27 -9.75 5.67
N ASN A 384 12.27 -8.48 6.09
CA ASN A 384 11.18 -7.89 6.85
C ASN A 384 10.24 -7.10 5.92
N PRO A 385 8.95 -6.98 6.24
CA PRO A 385 7.96 -6.31 5.39
C PRO A 385 8.07 -4.78 5.49
N PHE A 386 9.21 -4.21 5.08
CA PHE A 386 9.49 -2.79 5.25
C PHE A 386 8.43 -1.91 4.58
N LYS A 387 7.92 -0.95 5.35
CA LYS A 387 7.01 0.07 4.87
C LYS A 387 7.81 1.29 4.43
N CYS A 388 7.94 1.46 3.13
CA CYS A 388 8.65 2.56 2.49
C CYS A 388 7.87 3.88 2.60
N SER A 389 8.02 4.48 3.77
CA SER A 389 7.49 5.78 4.18
C SER A 389 8.65 6.77 4.41
N CYS A 390 8.31 8.00 4.79
CA CYS A 390 9.29 9.00 5.18
C CYS A 390 10.08 8.64 6.45
N GLU A 391 9.50 7.86 7.35
CA GLU A 391 10.15 7.40 8.59
C GLU A 391 11.28 6.41 8.31
N LEU A 392 11.10 5.54 7.29
CA LEU A 392 12.10 4.55 6.91
C LEU A 392 13.38 5.20 6.35
N GLN A 393 13.32 6.45 5.88
CA GLN A 393 14.51 7.14 5.38
C GLN A 393 15.60 7.28 6.44
N ASP A 394 15.23 7.47 7.70
CA ASP A 394 16.23 7.61 8.77
C ASP A 394 16.97 6.29 9.00
N PHE A 395 16.29 5.15 8.87
CA PHE A 395 16.93 3.83 8.89
C PHE A 395 17.84 3.59 7.67
N ILE A 396 17.47 4.07 6.48
CA ILE A 396 18.34 3.98 5.30
C ILE A 396 19.58 4.85 5.46
N ARG A 397 19.45 6.03 6.07
CA ARG A 397 20.60 6.89 6.42
C ARG A 397 21.47 6.23 7.49
N LEU A 398 20.88 5.49 8.41
CA LEU A 398 21.60 4.74 9.45
C LEU A 398 22.58 3.74 8.84
N GLU A 399 22.23 3.03 7.77
CA GLU A 399 23.14 2.12 7.06
C GLU A 399 24.44 2.84 6.65
N ARG A 400 24.30 3.99 5.98
CA ARG A 400 25.44 4.82 5.54
C ARG A 400 26.31 5.31 6.70
N GLN A 401 25.68 5.68 7.81
CA GLN A 401 26.38 6.16 9.02
C GLN A 401 27.05 5.04 9.80
N SER A 402 26.45 3.85 9.79
CA SER A 402 26.93 2.69 10.55
C SER A 402 28.19 2.06 9.96
N GLY A 403 28.52 2.36 8.68
CA GLY A 403 29.67 1.81 8.00
C GLY A 403 29.45 0.39 7.44
N GLY A 404 28.22 0.07 7.03
CA GLY A 404 27.90 -1.23 6.42
C GLY A 404 27.69 -2.36 7.43
N LYS A 405 27.14 -2.07 8.61
CA LYS A 405 26.82 -3.08 9.63
C LYS A 405 25.59 -3.95 9.29
N LEU A 406 24.84 -3.58 8.26
CA LEU A 406 23.67 -4.35 7.80
C LEU A 406 24.13 -5.49 6.89
N PHE A 407 23.99 -6.71 7.36
CA PHE A 407 24.34 -7.89 6.56
C PHE A 407 23.32 -8.12 5.45
N GLY A 408 23.77 -8.51 4.25
CA GLY A 408 22.88 -8.77 3.11
C GLY A 408 22.33 -7.51 2.43
N TRP A 409 22.81 -6.31 2.81
CA TRP A 409 22.45 -5.06 2.15
C TRP A 409 23.06 -4.97 0.75
N PRO A 410 22.31 -4.51 -0.29
CA PRO A 410 20.90 -4.12 -0.25
C PRO A 410 19.91 -5.24 -0.58
N ALA A 411 20.37 -6.39 -1.10
CA ALA A 411 19.51 -7.40 -1.72
C ALA A 411 18.42 -7.98 -0.79
N ALA A 412 18.69 -8.08 0.52
CA ALA A 412 17.72 -8.59 1.49
C ALA A 412 16.74 -7.52 2.01
N TYR A 413 16.91 -6.25 1.64
CA TYR A 413 16.16 -5.11 2.17
C TYR A 413 15.30 -4.50 1.07
N VAL A 414 14.02 -4.87 1.06
CA VAL A 414 13.09 -4.54 -0.02
C VAL A 414 11.80 -3.96 0.57
N CYS A 415 11.23 -2.97 -0.12
CA CYS A 415 9.92 -2.42 0.20
C CYS A 415 8.82 -3.47 0.00
N GLU A 416 8.01 -3.71 1.03
CA GLU A 416 6.78 -4.49 0.90
C GLU A 416 5.57 -3.57 0.72
N TYR A 417 5.57 -2.42 1.40
CA TYR A 417 4.50 -1.43 1.33
C TYR A 417 5.06 -0.04 0.97
N PRO A 418 4.27 0.84 0.32
CA PRO A 418 2.96 0.58 -0.31
C PRO A 418 3.07 -0.24 -1.61
N GLU A 419 1.96 -0.80 -2.11
CA GLU A 419 1.92 -1.67 -3.31
C GLU A 419 2.65 -1.09 -4.54
N GLY A 420 2.58 0.24 -4.74
CA GLY A 420 3.26 0.89 -5.87
C GLY A 420 4.80 0.90 -5.80
N LEU A 421 5.36 0.59 -4.62
CA LEU A 421 6.80 0.47 -4.38
C LEU A 421 7.19 -0.95 -3.97
N ARG A 422 6.27 -1.91 -4.01
CA ARG A 422 6.56 -3.28 -3.62
C ARG A 422 7.65 -3.87 -4.52
N GLY A 423 8.66 -4.50 -3.90
CA GLY A 423 9.79 -5.08 -4.62
C GLY A 423 10.96 -4.12 -4.88
N THR A 424 10.87 -2.84 -4.55
CA THR A 424 12.00 -1.91 -4.71
C THR A 424 13.02 -2.07 -3.57
N GLU A 425 14.30 -2.17 -3.88
CA GLU A 425 15.37 -2.21 -2.88
C GLU A 425 15.42 -0.89 -2.07
N LEU A 426 15.67 -0.98 -0.76
CA LEU A 426 15.72 0.20 0.11
C LEU A 426 16.83 1.17 -0.27
N LYS A 427 17.89 0.70 -0.93
CA LYS A 427 18.97 1.55 -1.45
C LYS A 427 18.49 2.53 -2.52
N ASP A 428 17.54 2.10 -3.35
CA ASP A 428 17.03 2.87 -4.48
C ASP A 428 15.78 3.69 -4.11
N PHE A 429 15.21 3.46 -2.92
CA PHE A 429 14.06 4.19 -2.43
C PHE A 429 14.44 5.61 -1.96
N HIS A 430 13.91 6.62 -2.65
CA HIS A 430 14.08 8.03 -2.31
C HIS A 430 12.75 8.79 -2.42
N LEU A 431 12.33 9.43 -1.32
CA LEU A 431 11.23 10.42 -1.32
C LEU A 431 11.81 11.82 -1.15
N SER A 432 11.25 12.79 -1.84
CA SER A 432 11.66 14.20 -1.72
C SER A 432 11.31 14.74 -0.32
N GLU A 433 12.17 15.62 0.21
CA GLU A 433 11.92 16.27 1.51
C GLU A 433 10.58 17.04 1.54
N LEU A 434 10.18 17.59 0.38
CA LEU A 434 8.89 18.24 0.21
C LEU A 434 7.69 17.28 0.39
N ALA A 435 7.82 16.03 -0.06
CA ALA A 435 6.77 15.03 0.13
C ALA A 435 6.67 14.57 1.59
N CYS A 436 7.80 14.57 2.31
CA CYS A 436 7.86 14.12 3.69
C CYS A 436 7.46 15.18 4.72
N ASN A 437 7.65 16.47 4.41
CA ASN A 437 7.26 17.55 5.29
C ASN A 437 5.88 18.11 4.91
N THR A 438 4.84 17.66 5.63
CA THR A 438 3.45 18.11 5.42
C THR A 438 3.28 19.62 5.56
N THR A 439 4.04 20.26 6.46
CA THR A 439 3.99 21.73 6.63
C THR A 439 4.55 22.45 5.41
N LEU A 440 5.68 21.98 4.88
CA LEU A 440 6.30 22.55 3.68
C LEU A 440 5.41 22.32 2.45
N LEU A 441 4.78 21.14 2.34
CA LEU A 441 3.83 20.84 1.27
C LEU A 441 2.60 21.76 1.33
N LEU A 442 2.03 21.98 2.52
CA LEU A 442 0.89 22.88 2.69
C LEU A 442 1.26 24.34 2.42
N VAL A 443 2.43 24.79 2.88
CA VAL A 443 2.92 26.17 2.64
C VAL A 443 3.16 26.39 1.15
N THR A 444 3.83 25.47 0.46
CA THR A 444 4.08 25.56 -0.98
C THR A 444 2.77 25.51 -1.78
N ALA A 445 1.82 24.64 -1.41
CA ALA A 445 0.49 24.62 -2.02
C ALA A 445 -0.30 25.92 -1.77
N LEU A 446 -0.23 26.49 -0.56
CA LEU A 446 -0.87 27.76 -0.23
C LEU A 446 -0.28 28.91 -1.04
N LEU A 447 1.04 28.97 -1.18
CA LEU A 447 1.71 30.00 -1.99
C LEU A 447 1.33 29.89 -3.48
N LEU A 448 1.27 28.68 -4.02
CA LEU A 448 0.85 28.44 -5.40
C LEU A 448 -0.62 28.80 -5.63
N THR A 449 -1.51 28.51 -4.66
CA THR A 449 -2.92 28.90 -4.76
C THR A 449 -3.12 30.40 -4.62
N LEU A 450 -2.40 31.07 -3.71
CA LEU A 450 -2.41 32.54 -3.60
C LEU A 450 -1.89 33.21 -4.87
N LEU A 451 -0.81 32.69 -5.47
CA LEU A 451 -0.30 33.18 -6.74
C LEU A 451 -1.35 33.03 -7.85
N LEU A 452 -2.00 31.87 -7.93
CA LEU A 452 -3.07 31.63 -8.91
C LEU A 452 -4.24 32.60 -8.72
N VAL A 453 -4.68 32.82 -7.48
CA VAL A 453 -5.75 33.78 -7.17
C VAL A 453 -5.35 35.20 -7.55
N ALA A 454 -4.11 35.61 -7.27
CA ALA A 454 -3.60 36.92 -7.65
C ALA A 454 -3.57 37.11 -9.17
N VAL A 455 -3.11 36.10 -9.92
CA VAL A 455 -3.12 36.12 -11.39
C VAL A 455 -4.53 36.21 -11.94
N VAL A 456 -5.47 35.42 -11.41
CA VAL A 456 -6.88 35.47 -11.82
C VAL A 456 -7.51 36.83 -11.50
N ALA A 457 -7.25 37.38 -10.31
CA ALA A 457 -7.74 38.70 -9.92
C ALA A 457 -7.19 39.80 -10.84
N PHE A 458 -5.89 39.76 -11.14
CA PHE A 458 -5.25 40.68 -12.09
C PHE A 458 -5.89 40.59 -13.48
N LEU A 459 -6.09 39.38 -14.01
CA LEU A 459 -6.77 39.17 -15.30
C LEU A 459 -8.21 39.68 -15.28
N CYS A 460 -8.96 39.46 -14.19
CA CYS A 460 -10.31 39.97 -14.03
C CYS A 460 -10.37 41.51 -14.03
N ILE A 461 -9.39 42.17 -13.40
CA ILE A 461 -9.27 43.64 -13.41
C ILE A 461 -8.88 44.13 -14.80
N TYR A 462 -7.88 43.49 -15.43
CA TYR A 462 -7.37 43.87 -16.76
C TYR A 462 -8.43 43.71 -17.87
N LEU A 463 -9.30 42.71 -17.75
CA LEU A 463 -10.37 42.42 -18.73
C LEU A 463 -11.71 43.12 -18.41
N ASP A 464 -11.72 44.13 -17.53
CA ASP A 464 -12.91 44.91 -17.14
C ASP A 464 -14.12 44.06 -16.69
N VAL A 465 -13.89 42.84 -16.17
CA VAL A 465 -14.95 41.94 -15.69
C VAL A 465 -15.86 42.59 -14.64
N PRO A 466 -15.38 43.44 -13.70
CA PRO A 466 -16.25 44.16 -12.78
C PRO A 466 -17.28 45.06 -13.46
N TRP A 467 -16.94 45.64 -14.62
CA TRP A 467 -17.88 46.44 -15.43
C TRP A 467 -18.97 45.55 -16.02
N TYR A 468 -18.61 44.40 -16.60
CA TYR A 468 -19.56 43.41 -17.13
C TYR A 468 -20.48 42.82 -16.05
N VAL A 469 -19.96 42.55 -14.84
CA VAL A 469 -20.77 42.05 -13.71
C VAL A 469 -21.74 43.11 -13.20
N ARG A 470 -21.32 44.38 -13.09
CA ARG A 470 -22.22 45.48 -12.74
C ARG A 470 -23.33 45.68 -13.78
N MET A 471 -22.99 45.58 -15.06
CA MET A 471 -23.93 45.70 -16.18
C MET A 471 -24.98 44.58 -16.15
N THR A 472 -24.54 43.32 -15.95
CA THR A 472 -25.44 42.16 -15.88
C THR A 472 -26.29 42.15 -14.60
N TRP A 473 -25.76 42.63 -13.48
CA TRP A 473 -26.53 42.84 -12.24
C TRP A 473 -27.63 43.89 -12.43
N GLN A 474 -27.32 45.04 -13.03
CA GLN A 474 -28.33 46.05 -13.35
C GLN A 474 -29.39 45.50 -14.31
N TRP A 475 -28.97 44.74 -15.33
CA TRP A 475 -29.87 44.15 -16.30
C TRP A 475 -30.82 43.10 -15.68
N THR A 476 -30.31 42.24 -14.81
CA THR A 476 -31.13 41.27 -14.06
C THR A 476 -32.07 41.94 -13.07
N GLN A 477 -31.65 43.05 -12.43
CA GLN A 477 -32.52 43.84 -11.56
C GLN A 477 -33.65 44.52 -12.35
N THR A 478 -33.37 45.05 -13.55
CA THR A 478 -34.40 45.60 -14.44
C THR A 478 -35.35 44.54 -14.97
N LYS A 479 -34.85 43.34 -15.29
CA LYS A 479 -35.66 42.21 -15.76
C LYS A 479 -36.55 41.63 -14.66
N ARG A 480 -36.07 41.59 -13.40
CA ARG A 480 -36.90 41.26 -12.22
C ARG A 480 -37.96 42.32 -11.94
N ARG A 481 -37.66 43.62 -12.09
CA ARG A 481 -38.67 44.69 -12.00
C ARG A 481 -39.72 44.59 -13.11
N ALA A 482 -39.31 44.18 -14.32
CA ALA A 482 -40.24 43.92 -15.43
C ALA A 482 -41.11 42.67 -15.22
N GLN A 483 -40.65 41.68 -14.45
CA GLN A 483 -41.43 40.47 -14.11
C GLN A 483 -42.35 40.64 -12.90
N HIS A 484 -42.07 41.55 -11.97
CA HIS A 484 -42.89 41.80 -10.77
C HIS A 484 -44.00 42.85 -10.96
N ASN A 485 -44.04 43.54 -12.11
CA ASN A 485 -45.20 44.30 -12.55
C ASN A 485 -45.87 43.54 -13.70
N PRO A 486 -46.95 42.77 -13.47
CA PRO A 486 -47.73 42.21 -14.57
C PRO A 486 -48.32 43.38 -15.38
N PRO A 487 -48.35 43.32 -16.72
CA PRO A 487 -49.08 44.30 -17.50
C PRO A 487 -50.57 44.09 -17.17
N GLY A 488 -51.11 44.98 -16.35
CA GLY A 488 -52.54 45.12 -16.18
C GLY A 488 -53.14 45.43 -17.54
N ASP A 489 -54.13 44.63 -17.90
CA ASP A 489 -54.89 44.63 -19.14
C ASP A 489 -55.69 45.95 -19.27
N GLN A 490 -55.00 47.02 -19.65
CA GLN A 490 -55.59 48.26 -20.14
C GLN A 490 -55.28 48.33 -21.62
N GLY A 491 -56.27 47.96 -22.44
CA GLY A 491 -56.23 48.22 -23.88
C GLY A 491 -55.74 49.65 -24.10
N THR A 492 -54.64 49.81 -24.84
CA THR A 492 -53.99 51.08 -25.13
C THR A 492 -55.01 52.06 -25.69
N VAL A 493 -55.52 52.96 -24.84
CA VAL A 493 -56.34 54.08 -25.28
C VAL A 493 -55.40 55.00 -26.05
N LEU A 494 -55.52 55.00 -27.37
CA LEU A 494 -54.80 55.92 -28.25
C LEU A 494 -55.22 57.36 -27.88
N GLN A 495 -54.25 58.19 -27.47
CA GLN A 495 -54.46 59.59 -27.10
C GLN A 495 -53.99 60.55 -28.20
N PHE A 496 -53.13 60.09 -29.11
CA PHE A 496 -52.58 60.90 -30.19
C PHE A 496 -52.70 60.17 -31.52
N HIS A 497 -52.85 60.93 -32.60
CA HIS A 497 -52.85 60.39 -33.96
C HIS A 497 -51.43 59.99 -34.39
N ALA A 498 -50.42 60.81 -34.04
CA ALA A 498 -49.04 60.47 -34.32
C ALA A 498 -48.03 61.03 -33.32
N PHE A 499 -46.95 60.28 -33.08
CA PHE A 499 -45.72 60.75 -32.44
C PHE A 499 -44.75 61.25 -33.50
N ILE A 500 -44.05 62.37 -33.25
CA ILE A 500 -43.03 62.91 -34.18
C ILE A 500 -41.63 62.84 -33.55
N SER A 501 -40.71 62.17 -34.25
CA SER A 501 -39.27 62.14 -33.96
C SER A 501 -38.50 62.89 -35.04
N TYR A 502 -37.63 63.82 -34.62
CA TYR A 502 -36.85 64.69 -35.51
C TYR A 502 -35.55 65.15 -34.81
N SER A 503 -34.58 65.64 -35.59
CA SER A 503 -33.34 66.19 -35.03
C SER A 503 -33.56 67.62 -34.55
N GLU A 504 -32.96 68.02 -33.43
CA GLU A 504 -33.04 69.41 -32.95
C GLU A 504 -32.64 70.44 -34.03
N ARG A 505 -31.69 70.08 -34.90
CA ARG A 505 -31.25 70.92 -36.03
C ARG A 505 -32.33 71.10 -37.11
N ASP A 506 -33.27 70.18 -37.21
CA ASP A 506 -34.39 70.21 -38.17
C ASP A 506 -35.69 70.74 -37.53
N SER A 507 -35.63 71.16 -36.25
CA SER A 507 -36.78 71.61 -35.46
C SER A 507 -37.51 72.80 -36.08
N LEU A 508 -36.79 73.69 -36.77
CA LEU A 508 -37.35 74.88 -37.41
C LEU A 508 -38.40 74.51 -38.47
N TRP A 509 -38.10 73.52 -39.31
CA TRP A 509 -39.04 73.03 -40.33
C TRP A 509 -40.21 72.30 -39.68
N VAL A 510 -39.96 71.48 -38.66
CA VAL A 510 -41.02 70.74 -37.97
C VAL A 510 -42.02 71.69 -37.28
N LYS A 511 -41.53 72.71 -36.56
CA LYS A 511 -42.36 73.64 -35.80
C LYS A 511 -43.11 74.64 -36.69
N ASN A 512 -42.53 75.05 -37.83
CA ASN A 512 -43.12 76.08 -38.70
C ASN A 512 -43.92 75.50 -39.87
N GLU A 513 -43.57 74.32 -40.38
CA GLU A 513 -44.20 73.70 -41.54
C GLU A 513 -44.99 72.45 -41.15
N LEU A 514 -44.38 71.44 -40.52
CA LEU A 514 -45.04 70.15 -40.26
C LEU A 514 -46.21 70.26 -39.28
N ILE A 515 -45.97 70.81 -38.09
CA ILE A 515 -46.98 70.88 -37.02
C ILE A 515 -48.16 71.78 -37.42
N PRO A 516 -47.96 73.03 -37.91
CA PRO A 516 -49.08 73.90 -38.23
C PRO A 516 -49.92 73.38 -39.38
N ASN A 517 -49.32 72.72 -40.40
CA ASN A 517 -50.09 72.15 -41.50
C ASN A 517 -50.89 70.91 -41.09
N LEU A 518 -50.51 70.20 -40.02
CA LEU A 518 -51.25 69.03 -39.52
C LEU A 518 -52.29 69.38 -38.46
N GLU A 519 -52.01 70.36 -37.60
CA GLU A 519 -52.93 70.82 -36.55
C GLU A 519 -53.96 71.84 -37.05
N LYS A 520 -53.69 72.62 -38.11
CA LYS A 520 -54.65 73.58 -38.71
C LYS A 520 -55.34 72.98 -39.95
N GLY A 521 -56.65 72.73 -39.85
CA GLY A 521 -57.52 72.25 -40.94
C GLY A 521 -58.71 71.42 -40.44
N GLU A 522 -59.64 71.05 -41.34
CA GLU A 522 -60.71 70.10 -41.03
C GLU A 522 -60.12 68.72 -40.68
N GLY A 523 -60.39 68.22 -39.46
CA GLY A 523 -59.89 66.92 -38.96
C GLY A 523 -58.66 66.99 -38.03
N CYS A 524 -58.66 67.92 -37.07
CA CYS A 524 -57.56 68.21 -36.14
C CYS A 524 -56.74 67.00 -35.64
N VAL A 525 -55.53 66.85 -36.18
CA VAL A 525 -54.58 65.80 -35.82
C VAL A 525 -53.85 66.16 -34.53
N GLN A 526 -54.12 65.41 -33.46
CA GLN A 526 -53.36 65.50 -32.20
C GLN A 526 -51.99 64.80 -32.31
N LEU A 527 -50.92 65.55 -32.06
CA LEU A 527 -49.53 65.08 -32.16
C LEU A 527 -48.87 64.96 -30.78
N CYS A 528 -48.09 63.89 -30.54
CA CYS A 528 -47.24 63.75 -29.36
C CYS A 528 -45.82 64.22 -29.69
N GLN A 529 -45.31 65.19 -28.93
CA GLN A 529 -43.95 65.69 -29.07
C GLN A 529 -43.22 65.53 -27.74
N HIS A 530 -42.02 64.94 -27.76
CA HIS A 530 -41.24 64.71 -26.54
C HIS A 530 -40.89 66.01 -25.79
N GLU A 531 -40.79 67.16 -26.48
CA GLU A 531 -40.58 68.48 -25.87
C GLU A 531 -41.86 69.06 -25.22
N ARG A 532 -43.04 68.83 -25.82
CA ARG A 532 -44.30 69.48 -25.41
C ARG A 532 -45.09 68.64 -24.41
N ASN A 533 -45.00 67.31 -24.51
CA ASN A 533 -45.75 66.34 -23.72
C ASN A 533 -44.88 65.64 -22.65
N PHE A 534 -43.85 66.35 -22.17
CA PHE A 534 -42.88 65.85 -21.19
C PHE A 534 -43.50 65.70 -19.78
N ILE A 535 -43.38 64.53 -19.16
CA ILE A 535 -43.81 64.28 -17.78
C ILE A 535 -42.60 64.45 -16.84
N PRO A 536 -42.63 65.43 -15.89
CA PRO A 536 -41.55 65.62 -14.93
C PRO A 536 -41.33 64.39 -14.04
N GLY A 537 -40.06 64.07 -13.77
CA GLY A 537 -39.68 62.93 -12.91
C GLY A 537 -39.48 61.59 -13.63
N LYS A 538 -39.82 61.49 -14.93
CA LYS A 538 -39.50 60.34 -15.78
C LYS A 538 -38.26 60.58 -16.63
N SER A 539 -37.55 59.52 -17.00
CA SER A 539 -36.41 59.64 -17.91
C SER A 539 -36.86 60.10 -19.30
N ILE A 540 -35.98 60.76 -20.05
CA ILE A 540 -36.24 61.19 -21.44
C ILE A 540 -36.70 59.99 -22.29
N VAL A 541 -36.04 58.85 -22.13
CA VAL A 541 -36.37 57.59 -22.82
C VAL A 541 -37.78 57.11 -22.48
N GLU A 542 -38.18 57.17 -21.20
CA GLU A 542 -39.50 56.74 -20.76
C GLU A 542 -40.62 57.66 -21.27
N ASN A 543 -40.36 58.97 -21.39
CA ASN A 543 -41.30 59.91 -21.99
C ASN A 543 -41.55 59.62 -23.48
N ILE A 544 -40.50 59.24 -24.23
CA ILE A 544 -40.61 58.85 -25.64
C ILE A 544 -41.42 57.55 -25.78
N ILE A 545 -41.13 56.53 -24.96
CA ILE A 545 -41.86 55.26 -24.97
C ILE A 545 -43.35 55.49 -24.73
N ASN A 546 -43.69 56.33 -23.75
CA ASN A 546 -45.07 56.69 -23.44
C ASN A 546 -45.76 57.44 -24.61
N CYS A 547 -45.05 58.33 -25.31
CA CYS A 547 -45.58 58.97 -26.52
C CYS A 547 -45.84 57.95 -27.65
N ILE A 548 -44.92 56.98 -27.86
CA ILE A 548 -45.06 55.94 -28.89
C ILE A 548 -46.25 55.03 -28.57
N GLU A 549 -46.41 54.58 -27.33
CA GLU A 549 -47.49 53.68 -26.92
C GLU A 549 -48.88 54.31 -27.00
N LYS A 550 -48.96 55.63 -26.82
CA LYS A 550 -50.21 56.40 -26.86
C LYS A 550 -50.56 56.94 -28.25
N SER A 551 -49.69 56.76 -29.24
CA SER A 551 -49.86 57.28 -30.60
C SER A 551 -50.24 56.17 -31.58
N TYR A 552 -51.14 56.46 -32.51
CA TYR A 552 -51.54 55.50 -33.54
C TYR A 552 -50.43 55.24 -34.58
N LYS A 553 -49.72 56.29 -34.98
CA LYS A 553 -48.55 56.22 -35.88
C LYS A 553 -47.32 56.88 -35.25
N SER A 554 -46.14 56.49 -35.72
CA SER A 554 -44.88 57.18 -35.43
C SER A 554 -44.28 57.74 -36.71
N ILE A 555 -44.12 59.06 -36.76
CA ILE A 555 -43.54 59.82 -37.86
C ILE A 555 -42.08 60.12 -37.54
N PHE A 556 -41.17 59.69 -38.41
CA PHE A 556 -39.75 60.02 -38.31
C PHE A 556 -39.35 60.96 -39.45
N VAL A 557 -38.83 62.14 -39.09
CA VAL A 557 -38.30 63.12 -40.04
C VAL A 557 -36.82 62.83 -40.25
N LEU A 558 -36.51 62.23 -41.40
CA LEU A 558 -35.17 61.79 -41.78
C LEU A 558 -34.44 62.89 -42.55
N SER A 559 -33.24 63.21 -42.07
CA SER A 559 -32.26 64.09 -42.71
C SER A 559 -30.83 63.57 -42.41
N PRO A 560 -29.78 64.09 -43.05
CA PRO A 560 -28.40 63.81 -42.65
C PRO A 560 -28.13 64.17 -41.17
N ASN A 561 -28.73 65.25 -40.66
CA ASN A 561 -28.60 65.67 -39.25
C ASN A 561 -29.26 64.66 -38.31
N PHE A 562 -30.41 64.11 -38.70
CA PHE A 562 -31.09 63.09 -37.93
C PHE A 562 -30.19 61.87 -37.76
N VAL A 563 -29.71 61.27 -38.85
CA VAL A 563 -28.92 60.03 -38.83
C VAL A 563 -27.59 60.16 -38.07
N GLN A 564 -27.01 61.36 -38.04
CA GLN A 564 -25.74 61.64 -37.33
C GLN A 564 -25.94 62.04 -35.86
N SER A 565 -27.15 62.39 -35.44
CA SER A 565 -27.40 62.86 -34.07
C SER A 565 -27.33 61.73 -33.03
N GLU A 566 -26.86 62.07 -31.83
CA GLU A 566 -26.94 61.22 -30.63
C GLU A 566 -28.38 60.80 -30.32
N TRP A 567 -29.37 61.63 -30.68
CA TRP A 567 -30.80 61.32 -30.50
C TRP A 567 -31.31 60.22 -31.45
N CYS A 568 -30.82 60.15 -32.68
CA CYS A 568 -31.08 59.01 -33.55
C CYS A 568 -30.49 57.70 -33.00
N HIS A 569 -29.42 57.77 -32.20
CA HIS A 569 -28.85 56.58 -31.57
C HIS A 569 -29.82 55.96 -30.54
N TYR A 570 -30.55 56.79 -29.78
CA TYR A 570 -31.48 56.29 -28.77
C TYR A 570 -32.87 56.00 -29.36
N GLU A 571 -33.50 56.94 -30.04
CA GLU A 571 -34.88 56.77 -30.53
C GLU A 571 -35.03 55.65 -31.56
N LEU A 572 -34.06 55.50 -32.46
CA LEU A 572 -34.10 54.47 -33.49
C LEU A 572 -33.74 53.08 -32.92
N TYR A 573 -32.88 53.02 -31.89
CA TYR A 573 -32.55 51.78 -31.17
C TYR A 573 -33.73 51.25 -30.36
N PHE A 574 -34.49 52.12 -29.69
CA PHE A 574 -35.71 51.74 -28.98
C PHE A 574 -36.87 51.41 -29.94
N ALA A 575 -37.00 52.15 -31.03
CA ALA A 575 -37.91 51.79 -32.12
C ALA A 575 -37.54 50.42 -32.74
N HIS A 576 -36.25 50.08 -32.87
CA HIS A 576 -35.77 48.84 -33.48
C HIS A 576 -36.37 47.56 -32.88
N HIS A 577 -36.66 47.58 -31.57
CA HIS A 577 -37.18 46.44 -30.82
C HIS A 577 -38.70 46.40 -30.69
N LYS A 578 -39.40 47.55 -30.78
CA LYS A 578 -40.87 47.63 -30.62
C LYS A 578 -41.63 48.09 -31.88
N LEU A 579 -41.08 49.04 -32.65
CA LEU A 579 -41.70 49.61 -33.88
C LEU A 579 -41.30 48.88 -35.17
N PHE A 580 -40.14 48.22 -35.22
CA PHE A 580 -39.67 47.47 -36.40
C PHE A 580 -39.79 45.95 -36.25
N SER A 581 -40.55 45.48 -35.26
CA SER A 581 -40.83 44.05 -34.99
C SER A 581 -42.31 43.69 -35.23
N GLU A 582 -43.24 44.63 -35.02
CA GLU A 582 -44.68 44.43 -35.21
C GLU A 582 -45.22 45.31 -36.34
N ASN A 583 -45.89 44.70 -37.35
CA ASN A 583 -46.60 45.28 -38.50
C ASN A 583 -46.15 46.70 -38.96
N SER A 584 -45.46 46.74 -40.10
CA SER A 584 -44.90 47.94 -40.77
C SER A 584 -45.86 49.10 -41.07
N ASN A 585 -47.16 48.95 -40.80
CA ASN A 585 -48.15 49.99 -41.05
C ASN A 585 -48.17 51.09 -39.97
N SER A 586 -47.50 50.93 -38.82
CA SER A 586 -47.47 51.95 -37.74
C SER A 586 -46.42 53.05 -37.96
N LEU A 587 -45.49 52.85 -38.90
CA LEU A 587 -44.35 53.74 -39.12
C LEU A 587 -44.51 54.57 -40.39
N ILE A 588 -44.31 55.89 -40.28
CA ILE A 588 -44.25 56.81 -41.41
C ILE A 588 -42.88 57.47 -41.43
N LEU A 589 -42.17 57.34 -42.56
CA LEU A 589 -40.87 57.98 -42.75
C LEU A 589 -41.05 59.19 -43.68
N ILE A 590 -40.63 60.37 -43.23
CA ILE A 590 -40.59 61.59 -44.05
C ILE A 590 -39.12 61.88 -44.37
N LEU A 591 -38.77 61.93 -45.66
CA LEU A 591 -37.43 62.29 -46.10
C LEU A 591 -37.40 63.79 -46.39
N LEU A 592 -36.79 64.57 -45.48
CA LEU A 592 -36.69 66.02 -45.61
C LEU A 592 -35.63 66.43 -46.64
N GLU A 593 -34.50 65.72 -46.62
CA GLU A 593 -33.39 65.88 -47.55
C GLU A 593 -32.85 64.51 -47.96
N PRO A 594 -32.39 64.32 -49.21
CA PRO A 594 -31.84 63.05 -49.66
C PRO A 594 -30.58 62.68 -48.86
N ILE A 595 -30.60 61.49 -48.24
CA ILE A 595 -29.48 61.00 -47.42
C ILE A 595 -28.61 60.07 -48.27
N PRO A 596 -27.33 60.38 -48.49
CA PRO A 596 -26.42 59.47 -49.18
C PRO A 596 -26.20 58.17 -48.38
N PRO A 597 -26.12 56.99 -49.02
CA PRO A 597 -26.02 55.70 -48.32
C PRO A 597 -24.81 55.56 -47.38
N TYR A 598 -23.72 56.27 -47.65
CA TYR A 598 -22.50 56.26 -46.83
C TYR A 598 -22.64 57.03 -45.52
N VAL A 599 -23.59 57.97 -45.44
CA VAL A 599 -23.87 58.76 -44.23
C VAL A 599 -24.57 57.89 -43.19
N ILE A 600 -25.25 56.82 -43.59
CA ILE A 600 -25.95 55.90 -42.70
C ILE A 600 -24.95 54.89 -42.10
N PRO A 601 -24.70 54.92 -40.76
CA PRO A 601 -23.80 53.98 -40.10
C PRO A 601 -24.12 52.51 -40.42
N ALA A 602 -23.08 51.68 -40.53
CA ALA A 602 -23.22 50.26 -40.87
C ALA A 602 -24.21 49.53 -39.95
N ARG A 603 -24.20 49.85 -38.66
CA ARG A 603 -25.09 49.28 -37.64
C ARG A 603 -26.60 49.44 -37.89
N TYR A 604 -27.04 50.39 -38.73
CA TYR A 604 -28.47 50.64 -38.99
C TYR A 604 -28.99 49.85 -40.22
N HIS A 605 -28.82 48.53 -40.21
CA HIS A 605 -29.16 47.66 -41.35
C HIS A 605 -30.66 47.70 -41.72
N LYS A 606 -31.59 47.77 -40.76
CA LYS A 606 -33.03 47.87 -41.05
C LYS A 606 -33.43 49.20 -41.70
N LEU A 607 -32.85 50.32 -41.26
CA LEU A 607 -33.10 51.63 -41.89
C LEU A 607 -32.57 51.63 -43.33
N LYS A 608 -31.37 51.07 -43.56
CA LYS A 608 -30.84 50.87 -44.93
C LYS A 608 -31.80 50.05 -45.79
N ALA A 609 -32.36 48.97 -45.25
CA ALA A 609 -33.33 48.13 -45.96
C ALA A 609 -34.65 48.87 -46.27
N LEU A 610 -35.14 49.74 -45.38
CA LEU A 610 -36.36 50.53 -45.62
C LEU A 610 -36.15 51.67 -46.61
N MET A 611 -34.99 52.34 -46.54
CA MET A 611 -34.62 53.35 -47.53
C MET A 611 -34.45 52.74 -48.92
N ALA A 612 -34.00 51.49 -49.02
CA ALA A 612 -33.94 50.76 -50.29
C ALA A 612 -35.34 50.42 -50.86
N LYS A 613 -36.35 50.21 -49.99
CA LYS A 613 -37.73 49.89 -50.39
C LYS A 613 -38.57 51.10 -50.85
N ARG A 614 -38.04 52.33 -50.74
CA ARG A 614 -38.73 53.59 -51.11
C ARG A 614 -40.11 53.78 -50.47
N THR A 615 -40.32 53.23 -49.26
CA THR A 615 -41.56 53.37 -48.49
C THR A 615 -41.49 54.59 -47.56
N TYR A 616 -41.18 55.77 -48.13
CA TYR A 616 -41.10 57.05 -47.41
C TYR A 616 -41.78 58.16 -48.20
N LEU A 617 -42.22 59.21 -47.52
CA LEU A 617 -42.75 60.43 -48.12
C LEU A 617 -41.62 61.44 -48.28
N GLU A 618 -41.24 61.76 -49.52
CA GLU A 618 -40.20 62.74 -49.80
C GLU A 618 -40.79 64.16 -49.80
N TRP A 619 -40.11 65.10 -49.14
CA TRP A 619 -40.51 66.50 -49.12
C TRP A 619 -40.28 67.16 -50.48
N PRO A 620 -41.33 67.65 -51.17
CA PRO A 620 -41.19 68.16 -52.52
C PRO A 620 -40.53 69.55 -52.54
N LYS A 621 -39.51 69.70 -53.40
CA LYS A 621 -38.84 71.00 -53.65
C LYS A 621 -39.77 72.01 -54.34
N GLU A 622 -40.66 71.55 -55.21
CA GLU A 622 -41.65 72.38 -55.91
C GLU A 622 -42.88 72.66 -55.04
N ARG A 623 -43.28 73.94 -54.92
CA ARG A 623 -44.46 74.33 -54.12
C ARG A 623 -45.77 73.71 -54.61
N SER A 624 -45.93 73.48 -55.92
CA SER A 624 -47.12 72.89 -56.53
C SER A 624 -47.40 71.44 -56.08
N LYS A 625 -46.36 70.70 -55.67
CA LYS A 625 -46.46 69.29 -55.22
C LYS A 625 -46.68 69.15 -53.71
N ARG A 626 -46.61 70.25 -52.93
CA ARG A 626 -46.77 70.22 -51.46
C ARG A 626 -48.19 69.88 -51.04
N SER A 627 -49.21 70.28 -51.80
CA SER A 627 -50.61 69.93 -51.51
C SER A 627 -50.83 68.41 -51.50
N LEU A 628 -50.24 67.69 -52.46
CA LEU A 628 -50.30 66.23 -52.56
C LEU A 628 -49.56 65.53 -51.40
N PHE A 629 -48.39 66.06 -51.00
CA PHE A 629 -47.65 65.55 -49.84
C PHE A 629 -48.51 65.61 -48.56
N TRP A 630 -49.16 66.74 -48.30
CA TRP A 630 -50.01 66.90 -47.13
C TRP A 630 -51.26 66.03 -47.16
N ALA A 631 -51.88 65.84 -48.33
CA ALA A 631 -53.01 64.94 -48.49
C ALA A 631 -52.62 63.48 -48.19
N ASN A 632 -51.48 63.02 -48.71
CA ASN A 632 -50.98 61.66 -48.46
C ASN A 632 -50.61 61.44 -46.99
N LEU A 633 -49.98 62.43 -46.36
CA LEU A 633 -49.63 62.34 -44.94
C LEU A 633 -50.87 62.29 -44.05
N ARG A 634 -51.89 63.11 -44.33
CA ARG A 634 -53.18 63.07 -43.61
C ARG A 634 -53.91 61.74 -43.77
N ALA A 635 -53.96 61.19 -44.98
CA ALA A 635 -54.57 59.89 -45.23
C ALA A 635 -53.87 58.74 -44.48
N ALA A 636 -52.55 58.86 -44.24
CA ALA A 636 -51.79 57.84 -43.53
C ALA A 636 -52.00 57.85 -42.00
N ILE A 637 -52.48 58.97 -41.43
CA ILE A 637 -52.65 59.19 -39.99
C ILE A 637 -54.12 59.27 -39.55
N SER A 638 -55.07 59.25 -40.48
CA SER A 638 -56.50 59.38 -40.17
C SER A 638 -57.03 58.17 -39.40
N ILE A 639 -57.41 58.39 -38.14
CA ILE A 639 -58.13 57.45 -37.26
C ILE A 639 -59.06 58.26 -36.37
N ASN A 640 -60.24 57.72 -36.02
CA ASN A 640 -61.12 58.35 -35.04
C ASN A 640 -60.61 58.01 -33.62
N LEU A 641 -60.14 59.01 -32.87
CA LEU A 641 -59.72 58.83 -31.48
C LEU A 641 -60.95 58.78 -30.54
N PRO A 642 -60.95 57.95 -29.47
CA PRO A 642 -62.10 57.81 -28.57
C PRO A 642 -62.44 59.04 -27.72
N THR A 643 -61.56 60.04 -27.66
CA THR A 643 -61.72 61.27 -26.87
C THR A 643 -61.23 62.48 -27.67
N ALA A 644 -61.97 62.88 -28.70
CA ALA A 644 -61.87 64.24 -29.21
C ALA A 644 -62.95 65.07 -28.52
N ASP A 645 -62.59 65.82 -27.48
CA ASP A 645 -63.40 66.96 -27.05
C ASP A 645 -63.57 67.87 -28.28
N GLU A 646 -64.81 68.01 -28.76
CA GLU A 646 -65.20 68.82 -29.93
C GLU A 646 -64.88 70.34 -29.81
N ASN A 647 -64.19 70.78 -28.75
CA ASN A 647 -64.03 72.20 -28.42
C ASN A 647 -62.58 72.72 -28.35
N ARG A 648 -61.58 72.07 -28.98
CA ARG A 648 -60.17 72.53 -28.96
C ARG A 648 -59.55 72.99 -30.27
N CYS A 649 -60.28 72.98 -31.37
CA CYS A 649 -59.88 73.66 -32.59
C CYS A 649 -60.71 74.93 -32.73
N GLY A 650 -60.20 76.03 -32.16
CA GLY A 650 -60.97 77.24 -31.96
C GLY A 650 -61.34 77.97 -33.25
N GLU A 651 -62.60 78.40 -33.33
CA GLU A 651 -62.97 79.65 -33.99
C GLU A 651 -62.38 80.82 -33.19
N ARG A 652 -61.45 81.55 -33.78
CA ARG A 652 -61.25 82.98 -33.55
C ARG A 652 -60.94 83.60 -34.92
N ASP A 653 -61.90 84.38 -35.41
CA ASP A 653 -61.68 85.38 -36.46
C ASP A 653 -60.59 86.38 -36.05
#